data_AF-A0AAN0JP92-F1
#
_entry.id   AF-A0AAN0JP92-F1
#
_cell.length_a   1.000
_cell.length_b   1.000
_cell.length_c   1.000
_cell.angle_alpha   90.00
_cell.angle_beta   90.00
_cell.angle_gamma   90.00
#
_symmetry.space_group_name_H-M   'P 1'
#
loop_
_entity.id
_entity.type
_entity.pdbx_description
1 polymer ?
#
loop_
_entity_poly.entity_id
_entity_poly.type
_entity_poly.pdbx_seq_one_letter_code
_entity_poly.pdbx_strand_id
1 'polypeptide(L)'
;MAPLDISKLRFVLQVLRHYKFPEARWFDFGLNLGLLHPTLEAIESAHRGNPSRCLMECLTKWLTKADDNVTTVGPIIWQTLANALREMDVKSISTDIRKTMADPVSEILQCYIGRLAQVVLTEESVDLLHTEGLISKDTLTEVKSCGCSLVGDPMLLILSAVAEDHSKLRTLTSILMKSKEAVSLASDIIMEYGKSFPLAVTVMPSCQQASTSTSLRSGQLQDSSSETQVTTNTDAIPQGVVEAIVHPGYKAEFDRMGDILGTLIHNVVPLIEAAIPSVNDLKTYLGRCRRDLKPQLKNANSFDDVMDVIEDECSITNVALLETIVNKYSIQDAGDMILAYQTHLDEFCENKLTMFCNCQLKRLSSSLLTCETIKFILKWNPSEHSLSSIRALLWKTFKDNQVEVVVIKEGNSIIVTCYAPHYLMESLLVTARDNVDMLKEMGLISLTIGYYTVYDEHAIDEEVKSLMKKLEMVESERDDLLEENAKLKESSKEGSKKKMSKAMQIEVDHSPSSLQSKTEFEKEDSKKKMTKAMQMEIDHLRSSLQSKTGIEETLIEREKEIELLQEKISLMNVQQLKETSITLRKDQSTQSMDPPKGPVYVAKFDYEQREATQLSFKEGEKLEIKEERTNGWWLAKSLDTEQEGRVHIDHIRKDEENELSTLESLELFHYAMTENVDIPKIKEIKMRSDVERASLFLSLIKQDSVLLNQLREKEHGKPKAIRWYDDGVQLTSPSLIQCQEVVSLLTYKHTNINIIKSSPDIVLNLLPVLLQNEKVMYFKIQDTQLTQDCVSSLCNLLANNKSLEEIHLTNCSIDDKAVADVTSVLKTHNNTLKRLSFLNNPLISSFSAQSLSELITKNSTITELSIRGTSISSDGILLILSILSINENLVKLYLDMKHQDTCTEYHDYDIVKDRLIFV
;
A
#
# COMPACT_ATOMS: atom_id res chain seq x y z
N MET A 1 3.29 3.47 20.21
CA MET A 1 2.29 3.20 21.24
C MET A 1 2.71 3.84 22.53
N ALA A 2 1.88 4.74 23.07
CA ALA A 2 2.21 5.50 24.27
C ALA A 2 1.97 4.65 25.54
N PRO A 3 2.97 4.43 26.41
CA PRO A 3 2.77 3.68 27.64
C PRO A 3 1.79 4.39 28.58
N LEU A 4 1.01 3.59 29.30
CA LEU A 4 0.23 4.02 30.44
C LEU A 4 1.10 3.94 31.70
N ASP A 5 0.97 4.95 32.54
CA ASP A 5 1.63 5.04 33.83
C ASP A 5 0.64 5.47 34.91
N ILE A 6 1.12 5.52 36.15
CA ILE A 6 0.30 5.90 37.30
C ILE A 6 -0.28 7.32 37.20
N SER A 7 0.34 8.24 36.46
CA SER A 7 -0.18 9.60 36.27
C SER A 7 -1.48 9.61 35.46
N LYS A 8 -1.70 8.58 34.63
CA LYS A 8 -2.89 8.41 33.80
C LYS A 8 -4.04 7.67 34.51
N LEU A 9 -3.88 7.24 35.77
CA LEU A 9 -4.90 6.46 36.51
C LEU A 9 -6.30 7.10 36.48
N ARG A 10 -6.38 8.41 36.71
CA ARG A 10 -7.68 9.14 36.69
C ARG A 10 -8.35 9.08 35.33
N PHE A 11 -7.56 9.18 34.27
CA PHE A 11 -8.05 9.13 32.91
C PHE A 11 -8.50 7.72 32.52
N VAL A 12 -7.73 6.68 32.91
CA VAL A 12 -8.12 5.27 32.71
C VAL A 12 -9.44 4.94 33.39
N LEU A 13 -9.64 5.38 34.63
CA LEU A 13 -10.91 5.21 35.35
C LEU A 13 -12.07 5.92 34.65
N GLN A 14 -11.83 7.11 34.09
CA GLN A 14 -12.85 7.87 33.39
C GLN A 14 -13.29 7.16 32.09
N VAL A 15 -12.33 6.63 31.32
CA VAL A 15 -12.61 5.86 30.09
C VAL A 15 -13.46 4.63 30.41
N LEU A 16 -13.09 3.86 31.44
CA LEU A 16 -13.86 2.69 31.87
C LEU A 16 -15.29 3.06 32.31
N ARG A 17 -15.47 4.20 32.98
CA ARG A 17 -16.81 4.69 33.36
C ARG A 17 -17.64 5.13 32.16
N HIS A 18 -17.04 5.83 31.20
CA HIS A 18 -17.72 6.27 29.99
C HIS A 18 -18.29 5.09 29.19
N TYR A 19 -17.48 4.04 29.02
CA TYR A 19 -17.91 2.79 28.38
C TYR A 19 -18.70 1.86 29.32
N LYS A 20 -19.09 2.33 30.51
CA LYS A 20 -19.95 1.63 31.48
C LYS A 20 -19.40 0.27 31.93
N PHE A 21 -18.10 0.21 32.21
CA PHE A 21 -17.48 -1.00 32.76
C PHE A 21 -18.11 -1.39 34.12
N PRO A 22 -18.49 -2.66 34.32
CA PRO A 22 -19.07 -3.11 35.58
C PRO A 22 -18.01 -3.18 36.69
N GLU A 23 -17.89 -2.13 37.51
CA GLU A 23 -16.88 -2.02 38.58
C GLU A 23 -16.88 -3.22 39.56
N ALA A 24 -18.00 -3.94 39.69
CA ALA A 24 -18.10 -5.17 40.49
C ALA A 24 -17.20 -6.32 39.98
N ARG A 25 -16.80 -6.31 38.71
CA ARG A 25 -15.94 -7.33 38.09
C ARG A 25 -14.44 -6.99 38.13
N TRP A 26 -14.04 -6.05 38.98
CA TRP A 26 -12.64 -5.59 39.11
C TRP A 26 -11.66 -6.72 39.45
N PHE A 27 -12.12 -7.77 40.16
CA PHE A 27 -11.27 -8.90 40.57
C PHE A 27 -10.88 -9.76 39.36
N ASP A 28 -11.86 -10.24 38.59
CA ASP A 28 -11.65 -10.93 37.31
C ASP A 28 -10.80 -10.09 36.35
N PHE A 29 -11.06 -8.78 36.32
CA PHE A 29 -10.31 -7.85 35.49
C PHE A 29 -8.84 -7.75 35.89
N GLY A 30 -8.55 -7.70 37.19
CA GLY A 30 -7.19 -7.68 37.72
C GLY A 30 -6.40 -8.93 37.36
N LEU A 31 -7.04 -10.11 37.40
CA LEU A 31 -6.41 -11.37 36.99
C LEU A 31 -5.99 -11.35 35.52
N ASN A 32 -6.88 -10.90 34.63
CA ASN A 32 -6.59 -10.79 33.20
C ASN A 32 -5.57 -9.67 32.88
N LEU A 33 -5.38 -8.71 33.79
CA LEU A 33 -4.30 -7.72 33.72
C LEU A 33 -2.95 -8.26 34.22
N GLY A 34 -2.91 -9.51 34.69
CA GLY A 34 -1.69 -10.18 35.17
C GLY A 34 -1.40 -10.02 36.66
N LEU A 35 -2.30 -9.39 37.43
CA LEU A 35 -2.15 -9.30 38.88
C LEU A 35 -2.36 -10.67 39.54
N LEU A 36 -1.53 -10.99 40.52
CA LEU A 36 -1.59 -12.25 41.23
C LEU A 36 -2.77 -12.27 42.21
N HIS A 37 -3.36 -13.44 42.40
CA HIS A 37 -4.46 -13.65 43.34
C HIS A 37 -4.18 -13.07 44.75
N PRO A 38 -3.00 -13.25 45.38
CA PRO A 38 -2.72 -12.67 46.70
C PRO A 38 -2.79 -11.14 46.72
N THR A 39 -2.39 -10.48 45.63
CA THR A 39 -2.43 -9.01 45.49
C THR A 39 -3.86 -8.50 45.40
N LEU A 40 -4.73 -9.21 44.66
CA LEU A 40 -6.16 -8.89 44.55
C LEU A 40 -6.92 -9.19 45.84
N GLU A 41 -6.61 -10.29 46.51
CA GLU A 41 -7.19 -10.64 47.82
C GLU A 41 -6.83 -9.60 48.89
N ALA A 42 -5.60 -9.09 48.87
CA ALA A 42 -5.18 -7.99 49.74
C ALA A 42 -6.01 -6.70 49.48
N ILE A 43 -6.28 -6.35 48.22
CA ILE A 43 -7.14 -5.22 47.86
C ILE A 43 -8.57 -5.44 48.35
N GLU A 44 -9.13 -6.63 48.12
CA GLU A 44 -10.49 -6.97 48.54
C GLU A 44 -10.66 -6.91 50.06
N SER A 45 -9.67 -7.41 50.81
CA SER A 45 -9.69 -7.37 52.28
C SER A 45 -9.60 -5.94 52.83
N ALA A 46 -8.84 -5.05 52.18
CA ALA A 46 -8.64 -3.67 52.61
C ALA A 46 -9.84 -2.76 52.27
N HIS A 47 -10.57 -3.06 51.21
CA HIS A 47 -11.65 -2.21 50.67
C HIS A 47 -12.98 -2.94 50.46
N ARG A 48 -13.25 -3.91 51.34
CA ARG A 48 -14.42 -4.77 51.28
C ARG A 48 -15.73 -3.99 51.11
N GLY A 49 -16.52 -4.36 50.11
CA GLY A 49 -17.83 -3.75 49.84
C GLY A 49 -17.79 -2.44 49.05
N ASN A 50 -16.62 -1.98 48.58
CA ASN A 50 -16.49 -0.81 47.72
C ASN A 50 -15.81 -1.14 46.38
N PRO A 51 -16.56 -1.64 45.38
CA PRO A 51 -16.02 -2.04 44.08
C PRO A 51 -15.26 -0.92 43.35
N SER A 52 -15.72 0.33 43.47
CA SER A 52 -15.06 1.49 42.86
C SER A 52 -13.65 1.70 43.40
N ARG A 53 -13.51 1.59 44.74
CA ARG A 53 -12.21 1.71 45.40
C ARG A 53 -11.31 0.52 45.09
N CYS A 54 -11.86 -0.70 45.04
CA CYS A 54 -11.09 -1.87 44.64
C CYS A 54 -10.60 -1.79 43.19
N LEU A 55 -11.42 -1.32 42.25
CA LEU A 55 -11.02 -1.10 40.85
C LEU A 55 -9.89 -0.07 40.75
N MET A 56 -9.98 1.03 41.50
CA MET A 56 -8.93 2.05 41.54
C MET A 56 -7.60 1.49 42.07
N GLU A 57 -7.62 0.71 43.15
CA GLU A 57 -6.40 0.09 43.70
C GLU A 57 -5.86 -1.02 42.79
N CYS A 58 -6.74 -1.79 42.14
CA CYS A 58 -6.39 -2.79 41.14
C CYS A 58 -5.62 -2.14 39.97
N LEU A 59 -6.18 -1.09 39.37
CA LEU A 59 -5.52 -0.34 38.30
C LEU A 59 -4.24 0.34 38.78
N THR A 60 -4.19 0.81 40.03
CA THR A 60 -2.97 1.36 40.63
C THR A 60 -1.85 0.32 40.65
N LYS A 61 -2.14 -0.89 41.13
CA LYS A 61 -1.17 -2.00 41.17
C LYS A 61 -0.71 -2.43 39.78
N TRP A 62 -1.63 -2.45 38.81
CA TRP A 62 -1.32 -2.75 37.42
C TRP A 62 -0.40 -1.67 36.81
N LEU A 63 -0.76 -0.40 36.93
CA LEU A 63 0.02 0.73 36.39
C LEU A 63 1.41 0.88 37.04
N THR A 64 1.58 0.46 38.30
CA THR A 64 2.88 0.47 38.99
C THR A 64 3.68 -0.83 38.85
N LYS A 65 3.19 -1.83 38.09
CA LYS A 65 3.83 -3.16 37.94
C LYS A 65 4.08 -3.83 39.30
N ALA A 66 3.07 -3.85 40.16
CA ALA A 66 3.23 -4.37 41.52
C ALA A 66 3.58 -5.88 41.56
N ASP A 67 3.14 -6.63 40.55
CA ASP A 67 3.45 -8.06 40.40
C ASP A 67 4.26 -8.29 39.11
N ASP A 68 5.26 -9.18 39.17
CA ASP A 68 6.12 -9.50 38.01
C ASP A 68 5.32 -10.02 36.80
N ASN A 69 4.23 -10.73 37.07
CA ASN A 69 3.33 -11.31 36.07
C ASN A 69 2.48 -10.26 35.31
N VAL A 70 2.50 -8.99 35.73
CA VAL A 70 1.89 -7.91 34.93
C VAL A 70 2.65 -7.73 33.61
N THR A 71 3.98 -7.91 33.62
CA THR A 71 4.81 -7.72 32.43
C THR A 71 4.81 -8.91 31.47
N THR A 72 4.38 -10.09 31.91
CA THR A 72 4.25 -11.29 31.09
C THR A 72 2.96 -11.30 30.26
N VAL A 73 1.90 -10.63 30.74
CA VAL A 73 0.64 -10.44 30.01
C VAL A 73 0.77 -9.43 28.87
N GLY A 74 1.67 -8.44 28.99
CA GLY A 74 1.98 -7.50 27.93
C GLY A 74 2.47 -6.13 28.43
N PRO A 75 2.82 -5.21 27.52
CA PRO A 75 3.18 -3.85 27.88
C PRO A 75 1.98 -3.10 28.50
N ILE A 76 2.21 -2.13 29.40
CA ILE A 76 1.13 -1.35 30.00
C ILE A 76 0.64 -0.30 28.99
N ILE A 77 -0.28 -0.71 28.11
CA ILE A 77 -0.88 0.12 27.04
C ILE A 77 -2.38 -0.17 26.95
N TRP A 78 -3.12 0.68 26.22
CA TRP A 78 -4.57 0.49 26.00
C TRP A 78 -4.92 -0.84 25.35
N GLN A 79 -4.05 -1.36 24.48
CA GLN A 79 -4.27 -2.64 23.82
C GLN A 79 -4.31 -3.81 24.83
N THR A 80 -3.42 -3.81 25.82
CA THR A 80 -3.38 -4.83 26.89
C THR A 80 -4.61 -4.74 27.77
N LEU A 81 -5.05 -3.52 28.10
CA LEU A 81 -6.29 -3.29 28.84
C LEU A 81 -7.51 -3.79 28.05
N ALA A 82 -7.59 -3.51 26.75
CA ALA A 82 -8.67 -3.97 25.87
C ALA A 82 -8.66 -5.51 25.71
N ASN A 83 -7.49 -6.14 25.63
CA ASN A 83 -7.37 -7.60 25.60
C ASN A 83 -7.91 -8.23 26.89
N ALA A 84 -7.54 -7.70 28.06
CA ALA A 84 -8.06 -8.17 29.34
C ALA A 84 -9.60 -8.09 29.41
N LEU A 85 -10.20 -7.01 28.89
CA LEU A 85 -11.66 -6.86 28.79
C LEU A 85 -12.31 -7.87 27.83
N ARG A 86 -11.63 -8.21 26.73
CA ARG A 86 -12.11 -9.22 25.76
C ARG A 86 -12.17 -10.60 26.39
N GLU A 87 -11.15 -10.96 27.18
CA GLU A 87 -11.08 -12.23 27.90
C GLU A 87 -12.15 -12.35 29.00
N MET A 88 -12.63 -11.23 29.53
CA MET A 88 -13.77 -11.21 30.46
C MET A 88 -15.16 -11.32 29.79
N ASP A 89 -15.20 -11.56 28.47
CA ASP A 89 -16.39 -11.53 27.62
C ASP A 89 -17.10 -10.16 27.57
N VAL A 90 -16.36 -9.07 27.82
CA VAL A 90 -16.85 -7.69 27.70
C VAL A 90 -16.43 -7.11 26.34
N LYS A 91 -16.82 -7.81 25.27
CA LYS A 91 -16.32 -7.59 23.90
C LYS A 91 -16.63 -6.19 23.35
N SER A 92 -17.81 -5.64 23.63
CA SER A 92 -18.20 -4.29 23.18
C SER A 92 -17.27 -3.22 23.73
N ILE A 93 -16.99 -3.23 25.04
CA ILE A 93 -16.10 -2.24 25.67
C ILE A 93 -14.67 -2.41 25.15
N SER A 94 -14.22 -3.66 24.96
CA SER A 94 -12.92 -3.96 24.38
C SER A 94 -12.78 -3.38 22.97
N THR A 95 -13.79 -3.56 22.11
CA THR A 95 -13.78 -3.02 20.74
C THR A 95 -13.78 -1.51 20.73
N ASP A 96 -14.57 -0.87 21.59
CA ASP A 96 -14.68 0.59 21.65
C ASP A 96 -13.40 1.23 22.18
N ILE A 97 -12.80 0.69 23.24
CA ILE A 97 -11.51 1.16 23.77
C ILE A 97 -10.40 0.95 22.75
N ARG A 98 -10.37 -0.20 22.05
CA ARG A 98 -9.37 -0.45 21.01
C ARG A 98 -9.50 0.51 19.84
N LYS A 99 -10.73 0.76 19.38
CA LYS A 99 -11.01 1.66 18.26
C LYS A 99 -10.67 3.11 18.61
N THR A 100 -10.98 3.55 19.83
CA THR A 100 -10.85 4.97 20.21
C THR A 100 -9.51 5.30 20.87
N MET A 101 -9.06 4.48 21.82
CA MET A 101 -7.92 4.79 22.69
C MET A 101 -6.59 4.23 22.16
N ALA A 102 -6.64 3.16 21.37
CA ALA A 102 -5.47 2.60 20.70
C ALA A 102 -5.34 3.06 19.23
N ASP A 103 -6.21 3.98 18.78
CA ASP A 103 -6.05 4.66 17.50
C ASP A 103 -4.78 5.53 17.50
N PRO A 104 -3.91 5.44 16.48
CA PRO A 104 -2.66 6.18 16.43
C PRO A 104 -2.79 7.72 16.52
N VAL A 105 -3.89 8.31 16.03
CA VAL A 105 -4.12 9.76 16.06
C VAL A 105 -4.63 10.19 17.42
N SER A 106 -5.51 9.39 18.02
CA SER A 106 -5.91 9.53 19.42
C SER A 106 -4.74 9.39 20.38
N GLU A 107 -3.78 8.49 20.12
CA GLU A 107 -2.56 8.36 20.94
C GLU A 107 -1.72 9.65 20.94
N ILE A 108 -1.62 10.34 19.79
CA ILE A 108 -0.96 11.65 19.72
C ILE A 108 -1.72 12.65 20.58
N LEU A 109 -3.04 12.77 20.40
CA LEU A 109 -3.84 13.72 21.16
C LEU A 109 -3.79 13.46 22.67
N GLN A 110 -3.70 12.18 23.08
CA GLN A 110 -3.57 11.77 24.47
C GLN A 110 -2.30 12.32 25.15
N CYS A 111 -1.20 12.51 24.42
CA CYS A 111 0.02 13.14 24.95
C CYS A 111 -0.19 14.61 25.34
N TYR A 112 -1.24 15.26 24.80
CA TYR A 112 -1.53 16.67 25.01
C TYR A 112 -2.74 16.93 25.91
N ILE A 113 -3.47 15.90 26.38
CA ILE A 113 -4.67 16.06 27.23
C ILE A 113 -4.39 16.94 28.45
N GLY A 114 -3.24 16.78 29.11
CA GLY A 114 -2.87 17.58 30.27
C GLY A 114 -2.73 19.08 29.96
N ARG A 115 -2.21 19.42 28.77
CA ARG A 115 -2.10 20.82 28.29
C ARG A 115 -3.45 21.33 27.76
N LEU A 116 -4.22 20.49 27.07
CA LEU A 116 -5.56 20.83 26.55
C LEU A 116 -6.56 21.10 27.67
N ALA A 117 -6.49 20.35 28.77
CA ALA A 117 -7.31 20.57 29.96
C ALA A 117 -7.09 21.95 30.60
N GLN A 118 -5.92 22.57 30.37
CA GLN A 118 -5.57 23.90 30.88
C GLN A 118 -6.00 25.02 29.93
N VAL A 119 -6.43 24.69 28.70
CA VAL A 119 -6.92 25.68 27.73
C VAL A 119 -8.36 26.04 28.07
N VAL A 120 -8.62 27.34 28.16
CA VAL A 120 -9.97 27.89 28.21
C VAL A 120 -10.35 28.38 26.82
N LEU A 121 -11.41 27.82 26.25
CA LEU A 121 -11.90 28.22 24.94
C LEU A 121 -12.88 29.40 25.03
N THR A 122 -13.05 30.13 23.93
CA THR A 122 -14.16 31.08 23.80
C THR A 122 -15.46 30.34 23.53
N GLU A 123 -16.61 30.90 23.93
CA GLU A 123 -17.92 30.28 23.63
C GLU A 123 -18.12 30.01 22.13
N GLU A 124 -17.63 30.91 21.27
CA GLU A 124 -17.62 30.74 19.81
C GLU A 124 -16.80 29.52 19.37
N SER A 125 -15.66 29.27 20.00
CA SER A 125 -14.84 28.08 19.71
C SER A 125 -15.54 26.80 20.15
N VAL A 126 -16.28 26.82 21.26
CA VAL A 126 -17.07 25.66 21.72
C VAL A 126 -18.26 25.40 20.79
N ASP A 127 -18.92 26.44 20.27
CA ASP A 127 -19.96 26.30 19.25
C ASP A 127 -19.44 25.70 17.95
N LEU A 128 -18.20 26.05 17.56
CA LEU A 128 -17.51 25.43 16.43
C LEU A 128 -17.19 23.96 16.68
N LEU A 129 -16.75 23.57 17.88
CA LEU A 129 -16.54 22.16 18.22
C LEU A 129 -17.82 21.34 18.02
N HIS A 130 -18.98 21.88 18.37
CA HIS A 130 -20.25 21.21 18.14
C HIS A 130 -20.63 21.17 16.65
N THR A 131 -20.48 22.30 15.94
CA THR A 131 -20.84 22.42 14.52
C THR A 131 -20.02 21.48 13.64
N GLU A 132 -18.74 21.29 13.98
CA GLU A 132 -17.80 20.40 13.29
C GLU A 132 -17.90 18.94 13.77
N GLY A 133 -18.85 18.60 14.64
CA GLY A 133 -19.08 17.23 15.11
C GLY A 133 -18.00 16.66 16.03
N LEU A 134 -17.23 17.51 16.72
CA LEU A 134 -16.21 17.11 17.71
C LEU A 134 -16.82 16.86 19.10
N ILE A 135 -17.94 17.51 19.43
CA ILE A 135 -18.68 17.31 20.69
C ILE A 135 -20.19 17.19 20.44
N SER A 136 -20.89 16.50 21.34
CA SER A 136 -22.36 16.35 21.26
C SER A 136 -23.09 17.62 21.72
N LYS A 137 -24.37 17.74 21.36
CA LYS A 137 -25.24 18.85 21.80
C LYS A 137 -25.41 18.90 23.32
N ASP A 138 -25.48 17.75 23.98
CA ASP A 138 -25.62 17.67 25.44
C ASP A 138 -24.33 18.15 26.11
N THR A 139 -23.18 17.74 25.57
CA THR A 139 -21.84 18.15 26.04
C THR A 139 -21.56 19.64 25.79
N LEU A 140 -22.09 20.23 24.72
CA LEU A 140 -21.98 21.67 24.45
C LEU A 140 -22.53 22.50 25.62
N THR A 141 -23.70 22.13 26.14
CA THR A 141 -24.34 22.86 27.26
C THR A 141 -23.54 22.72 28.56
N GLU A 142 -22.99 21.53 28.80
CA GLU A 142 -22.14 21.24 29.95
C GLU A 142 -20.83 22.06 29.90
N VAL A 143 -20.10 22.03 28.77
CA VAL A 143 -18.84 22.75 28.59
C VAL A 143 -19.02 24.26 28.76
N LYS A 144 -20.11 24.83 28.23
CA LYS A 144 -20.45 26.24 28.43
C LYS A 144 -20.72 26.57 29.89
N SER A 145 -21.46 25.72 30.60
CA SER A 145 -21.73 25.91 32.04
C SER A 145 -20.47 25.78 32.93
N CYS A 146 -19.44 25.08 32.45
CA CYS A 146 -18.17 24.84 33.13
C CYS A 146 -17.03 25.78 32.67
N GLY A 147 -17.37 26.94 32.08
CA GLY A 147 -16.40 27.97 31.71
C GLY A 147 -15.55 27.61 30.49
N CYS A 148 -16.12 26.85 29.54
CA CYS A 148 -15.48 26.49 28.26
C CYS A 148 -14.17 25.69 28.39
N SER A 149 -14.02 24.93 29.47
CA SER A 149 -12.90 24.02 29.69
C SER A 149 -13.19 22.64 29.11
N LEU A 150 -12.20 22.05 28.44
CA LEU A 150 -12.29 20.71 27.85
C LEU A 150 -11.76 19.64 28.81
N VAL A 151 -12.39 19.49 29.98
CA VAL A 151 -12.01 18.49 30.99
C VAL A 151 -13.09 17.43 31.09
N GLY A 152 -12.68 16.17 31.20
CA GLY A 152 -13.61 15.08 31.40
C GLY A 152 -14.21 14.56 30.10
N ASP A 153 -15.52 14.37 30.06
CA ASP A 153 -16.23 13.70 28.96
C ASP A 153 -16.10 14.40 27.59
N PRO A 154 -15.97 15.75 27.49
CA PRO A 154 -15.67 16.42 26.24
C PRO A 154 -14.39 15.93 25.56
N MET A 155 -13.32 15.65 26.32
CA MET A 155 -12.06 15.14 25.75
C MET A 155 -12.22 13.74 25.17
N LEU A 156 -13.05 12.90 25.79
CA LEU A 156 -13.28 11.55 25.32
C LEU A 156 -14.12 11.52 24.05
N LEU A 157 -15.10 12.42 23.92
CA LEU A 157 -15.85 12.61 22.68
C LEU A 157 -14.96 13.14 21.54
N ILE A 158 -14.06 14.07 21.83
CA ILE A 158 -13.08 14.56 20.85
C ILE A 158 -12.17 13.42 20.38
N LEU A 159 -11.66 12.59 21.30
CA LEU A 159 -10.86 11.41 20.95
C LEU A 159 -11.65 10.41 20.08
N SER A 160 -12.92 10.16 20.42
CA SER A 160 -13.79 9.31 19.60
C SER A 160 -14.02 9.89 18.21
N ALA A 161 -14.30 11.19 18.12
CA ALA A 161 -14.54 11.86 16.85
C ALA A 161 -13.28 11.83 15.96
N VAL A 162 -12.11 12.06 16.54
CA VAL A 162 -10.82 12.00 15.85
C VAL A 162 -10.48 10.57 15.43
N ALA A 163 -10.72 9.56 16.26
CA ALA A 163 -10.49 8.16 15.91
C ALA A 163 -11.40 7.68 14.75
N GLU A 164 -12.60 8.24 14.64
CA GLU A 164 -13.51 7.96 13.51
C GLU A 164 -13.11 8.69 12.22
N ASP A 165 -12.56 9.89 12.35
CA ASP A 165 -12.14 10.73 11.24
C ASP A 165 -10.90 11.55 11.62
N HIS A 166 -9.74 11.09 11.15
CA HIS A 166 -8.45 11.70 11.44
C HIS A 166 -8.35 13.16 10.94
N SER A 167 -9.17 13.56 9.96
CA SER A 167 -9.22 14.95 9.49
C SER A 167 -9.75 15.91 10.56
N LYS A 168 -10.59 15.43 11.49
CA LYS A 168 -11.12 16.23 12.61
C LYS A 168 -10.05 16.70 13.58
N LEU A 169 -8.89 16.03 13.64
CA LEU A 169 -7.75 16.55 14.41
C LEU A 169 -7.29 17.92 13.86
N ARG A 170 -7.34 18.10 12.54
CA ARG A 170 -7.01 19.38 11.90
C ARG A 170 -8.04 20.43 12.24
N THR A 171 -9.31 20.07 12.16
CA THR A 171 -10.41 20.95 12.54
C THR A 171 -10.28 21.39 14.00
N LEU A 172 -10.00 20.46 14.92
CA LEU A 172 -9.70 20.76 16.32
C LEU A 172 -8.53 21.76 16.45
N THR A 173 -7.41 21.50 15.78
CA THR A 173 -6.24 22.38 15.86
C THR A 173 -6.48 23.75 15.22
N SER A 174 -7.27 23.84 14.15
CA SER A 174 -7.69 25.11 13.55
C SER A 174 -8.59 25.91 14.48
N ILE A 175 -9.48 25.24 15.24
CA ILE A 175 -10.30 25.88 16.27
C ILE A 175 -9.41 26.35 17.42
N LEU A 176 -8.46 25.53 17.87
CA LEU A 176 -7.49 25.90 18.92
C LEU A 176 -6.64 27.12 18.51
N MET A 177 -6.23 27.23 17.24
CA MET A 177 -5.48 28.39 16.73
C MET A 177 -6.25 29.72 16.81
N LYS A 178 -7.58 29.70 16.95
CA LYS A 178 -8.38 30.92 17.19
C LYS A 178 -8.20 31.48 18.60
N SER A 179 -7.77 30.66 19.56
CA SER A 179 -7.41 31.12 20.90
C SER A 179 -5.91 31.45 20.97
N LYS A 180 -5.59 32.68 21.36
CA LYS A 180 -4.18 33.15 21.49
C LYS A 180 -3.35 32.27 22.42
N GLU A 181 -3.97 31.69 23.44
CA GLU A 181 -3.32 30.86 24.46
C GLU A 181 -3.04 29.44 23.97
N ALA A 182 -3.76 28.97 22.94
CA ALA A 182 -3.67 27.60 22.44
C ALA A 182 -2.93 27.46 21.10
N VAL A 183 -2.44 28.56 20.50
CA VAL A 183 -1.73 28.55 19.20
C VAL A 183 -0.48 27.66 19.22
N SER A 184 0.34 27.78 20.28
CA SER A 184 1.57 26.98 20.41
C SER A 184 1.24 25.49 20.59
N LEU A 185 0.23 25.19 21.40
CA LEU A 185 -0.26 23.83 21.60
C LEU A 185 -0.82 23.22 20.32
N ALA A 186 -1.62 23.98 19.55
CA ALA A 186 -2.16 23.54 18.27
C ALA A 186 -1.04 23.25 17.26
N SER A 187 -0.02 24.10 17.23
CA SER A 187 1.14 23.92 16.35
C SER A 187 1.95 22.67 16.72
N ASP A 188 2.16 22.41 18.01
CA ASP A 188 2.83 21.19 18.50
C ASP A 188 2.06 19.92 18.08
N ILE A 189 0.72 19.92 18.25
CA ILE A 189 -0.14 18.79 17.90
C ILE A 189 -0.11 18.53 16.39
N ILE A 190 -0.24 19.58 15.56
CA ILE A 190 -0.17 19.46 14.09
C ILE A 190 1.21 18.97 13.65
N MET A 191 2.28 19.46 14.26
CA MET A 191 3.64 19.07 13.91
C MET A 191 3.90 17.59 14.23
N GLU A 192 3.50 17.11 15.41
CA GLU A 192 3.61 15.68 15.75
C GLU A 192 2.71 14.81 14.87
N TYR A 193 1.51 15.28 14.53
CA TYR A 193 0.64 14.62 13.56
C TYR A 193 1.29 14.56 12.17
N GLY A 194 1.92 15.65 11.71
CA GLY A 194 2.61 15.71 10.41
C GLY A 194 3.87 14.84 10.35
N LYS A 195 4.59 14.66 11.46
CA LYS A 195 5.70 13.71 11.57
C LYS A 195 5.24 12.26 11.53
N SER A 196 4.10 11.97 12.17
CA SER A 196 3.58 10.61 12.30
C SER A 196 2.73 10.19 11.08
N PHE A 197 2.11 11.15 10.37
CA PHE A 197 1.22 10.95 9.22
C PHE A 197 1.51 11.97 8.08
N PRO A 198 2.62 11.81 7.33
CA PRO A 198 3.09 12.83 6.38
C PRO A 198 2.18 13.01 5.15
N LEU A 199 1.43 11.98 4.75
CA LEU A 199 0.48 12.00 3.64
C LEU A 199 -0.70 12.96 3.85
N ALA A 200 -0.97 13.40 5.07
CA ALA A 200 -2.09 14.28 5.31
C ALA A 200 -1.78 15.73 4.85
N VAL A 201 -0.53 16.22 4.90
CA VAL A 201 -0.17 17.66 4.84
C VAL A 201 -0.12 18.18 3.39
N THR A 202 -1.26 18.29 2.72
CA THR A 202 -1.30 18.81 1.33
C THR A 202 -2.15 20.06 1.12
N VAL A 203 -2.77 20.64 2.16
CA VAL A 203 -3.44 21.95 2.03
C VAL A 203 -3.31 22.73 3.34
N MET A 204 -2.52 23.81 3.31
CA MET A 204 -2.63 24.92 4.25
C MET A 204 -2.62 26.23 3.46
N PRO A 205 -3.53 27.19 3.73
CA PRO A 205 -3.36 28.56 3.31
C PRO A 205 -2.18 29.17 4.07
N SER A 206 -1.27 29.80 3.34
CA SER A 206 -0.21 30.62 3.91
C SER A 206 -0.81 31.69 4.85
N CYS A 207 -0.37 31.72 6.11
CA CYS A 207 -0.61 32.83 7.02
C CYS A 207 0.00 34.11 6.42
N GLN A 208 -0.82 34.88 5.70
CA GLN A 208 -0.52 36.27 5.42
C GLN A 208 -0.56 37.01 6.75
N GLN A 209 0.59 37.56 7.14
CA GLN A 209 0.62 38.66 8.11
C GLN A 209 -0.30 39.76 7.56
N ALA A 210 -1.42 39.97 8.23
CA ALA A 210 -2.33 41.05 7.92
C ALA A 210 -1.56 42.38 8.05
N SER A 211 -1.28 42.96 6.89
CA SER A 211 -0.80 44.33 6.77
C SER A 211 -1.96 45.24 7.15
N THR A 212 -1.93 45.81 8.35
CA THR A 212 -2.69 47.02 8.66
C THR A 212 -1.76 48.21 8.64
N SER A 213 -1.97 49.01 7.59
CA SER A 213 -1.37 50.32 7.38
C SER A 213 -1.66 51.27 8.54
N THR A 214 -0.61 51.81 9.16
CA THR A 214 -0.69 53.12 9.78
C THR A 214 0.54 53.92 9.42
N SER A 215 0.31 54.94 8.59
CA SER A 215 1.16 56.10 8.36
C SER A 215 1.85 56.57 9.64
N LEU A 216 3.15 56.86 9.58
CA LEU A 216 3.70 58.18 9.91
C LEU A 216 5.18 58.29 9.50
N ARG A 217 5.51 59.47 8.98
CA ARG A 217 6.78 59.92 8.45
C ARG A 217 7.91 59.96 9.50
N SER A 218 9.12 59.66 9.01
CA SER A 218 10.39 60.39 9.25
C SER A 218 10.60 61.07 10.60
N GLY A 219 11.58 60.57 11.36
CA GLY A 219 12.14 61.26 12.52
C GLY A 219 13.47 60.63 12.94
N GLN A 220 14.54 61.33 12.59
CA GLN A 220 15.96 61.06 12.77
C GLN A 220 16.40 61.25 14.24
N LEU A 221 17.64 60.82 14.56
CA LEU A 221 18.51 61.21 15.70
C LEU A 221 18.40 60.35 16.97
N GLN A 222 19.43 59.53 17.25
CA GLN A 222 20.68 59.82 18.01
C GLN A 222 20.52 59.48 19.50
N ASP A 223 21.30 58.48 19.94
CA ASP A 223 22.45 58.63 20.85
C ASP A 223 21.95 58.68 22.31
N SER A 224 22.19 57.66 23.12
CA SER A 224 23.47 57.15 23.62
C SER A 224 23.40 57.25 25.14
N SER A 225 23.71 56.13 25.79
CA SER A 225 24.42 56.00 27.09
C SER A 225 23.84 56.77 28.31
N SER A 226 23.87 56.21 29.52
CA SER A 226 25.09 55.77 30.19
C SER A 226 24.66 54.99 31.44
N GLU A 227 25.21 53.81 31.66
CA GLU A 227 26.26 53.57 32.69
C GLU A 227 25.71 53.70 34.11
N THR A 228 25.77 52.69 34.98
CA THR A 228 26.94 52.07 35.64
C THR A 228 26.31 51.21 36.77
N GLN A 229 26.82 50.12 37.33
CA GLN A 229 28.14 49.49 37.42
C GLN A 229 27.96 48.11 38.12
N VAL A 230 28.71 47.09 37.67
CA VAL A 230 29.64 46.22 38.45
C VAL A 230 29.03 45.38 39.61
N THR A 231 29.19 44.05 39.76
CA THR A 231 30.35 43.10 39.72
C THR A 231 29.75 41.67 39.67
N THR A 232 30.18 40.73 38.80
CA THR A 232 31.16 39.61 39.00
C THR A 232 30.55 38.24 38.62
N ASN A 233 31.11 37.66 37.55
CA ASN A 233 31.58 36.28 37.38
C ASN A 233 30.62 35.06 37.30
N THR A 234 30.67 34.46 36.09
CA THR A 234 30.67 33.03 35.70
C THR A 234 29.36 32.22 35.72
N ASP A 235 29.03 31.70 34.52
CA ASP A 235 28.34 30.46 34.18
C ASP A 235 27.15 29.97 35.03
N ALA A 236 25.96 29.98 34.42
CA ALA A 236 24.96 28.92 34.61
C ALA A 236 23.97 28.89 33.43
N ILE A 237 24.12 27.87 32.59
CA ILE A 237 23.12 27.36 31.63
C ILE A 237 21.88 26.86 32.40
N PRO A 238 20.64 27.07 31.91
CA PRO A 238 19.53 26.19 32.22
C PRO A 238 19.22 25.28 31.03
N GLN A 239 19.48 23.99 31.23
CA GLN A 239 19.33 22.88 30.30
C GLN A 239 17.87 22.58 29.93
N GLY A 240 17.72 22.18 28.67
CA GLY A 240 16.67 21.30 28.17
C GLY A 240 16.95 20.84 26.72
N VAL A 241 18.19 21.00 26.26
CA VAL A 241 18.73 20.27 25.11
C VAL A 241 19.46 19.08 25.73
N VAL A 242 19.11 17.87 25.34
CA VAL A 242 19.96 16.71 25.63
C VAL A 242 21.19 16.88 24.74
N GLU A 243 22.19 17.61 25.24
CA GLU A 243 23.53 17.55 24.68
C GLU A 243 23.99 16.09 24.78
N ALA A 244 24.26 15.50 23.62
CA ALA A 244 24.96 14.23 23.55
C ALA A 244 26.27 14.38 24.32
N ILE A 245 26.44 13.58 25.38
CA ILE A 245 27.70 13.52 26.14
C ILE A 245 28.73 12.84 25.23
N VAL A 246 29.38 13.62 24.38
CA VAL A 246 30.54 13.16 23.59
C VAL A 246 31.76 13.27 24.49
N HIS A 247 32.53 12.18 24.65
CA HIS A 247 33.77 12.19 25.42
C HIS A 247 34.72 13.28 24.87
N PRO A 248 35.35 14.15 25.68
CA PRO A 248 36.15 15.28 25.20
C PRO A 248 37.26 14.90 24.22
N GLY A 249 37.81 13.69 24.34
CA GLY A 249 38.82 13.14 23.43
C GLY A 249 38.30 12.86 22.01
N TYR A 250 37.02 12.50 21.87
CA TYR A 250 36.39 12.21 20.59
C TYR A 250 36.07 13.49 19.82
N LYS A 251 35.62 14.55 20.51
CA LYS A 251 35.36 15.86 19.87
C LYS A 251 36.61 16.42 19.18
N ALA A 252 37.77 16.33 19.84
CA ALA A 252 39.04 16.73 19.25
C ALA A 252 39.43 15.91 18.00
N GLU A 253 38.94 14.68 17.87
CA GLU A 253 39.18 13.81 16.72
C GLU A 253 38.29 14.17 15.53
N PHE A 254 37.03 14.52 15.79
CA PHE A 254 36.14 15.13 14.80
C PHE A 254 36.63 16.49 14.32
N ASP A 255 37.10 17.34 15.24
CA ASP A 255 37.66 18.65 14.91
C ASP A 255 38.90 18.49 14.02
N ARG A 256 39.81 17.55 14.36
CA ARG A 256 40.96 17.19 13.52
C ARG A 256 40.53 16.75 12.11
N MET A 257 39.51 15.90 11.99
CA MET A 257 39.05 15.43 10.69
C MET A 257 38.36 16.55 9.88
N GLY A 258 37.67 17.46 10.56
CA GLY A 258 37.13 18.69 9.99
C GLY A 258 38.24 19.60 9.43
N ASP A 259 39.34 19.76 10.17
CA ASP A 259 40.50 20.55 9.73
C ASP A 259 41.16 19.93 8.49
N ILE A 260 41.25 18.59 8.43
CA ILE A 260 41.78 17.87 7.25
C ILE A 260 40.86 18.06 6.04
N LEU A 261 39.53 17.99 6.21
CA LEU A 261 38.57 18.27 5.13
C LEU A 261 38.67 19.72 4.64
N GLY A 262 38.72 20.68 5.57
CA GLY A 262 38.90 22.10 5.23
C GLY A 262 40.21 22.34 4.46
N THR A 263 41.28 21.66 4.84
CA THR A 263 42.57 21.71 4.14
C THR A 263 42.48 21.11 2.73
N LEU A 264 41.77 19.99 2.56
CA LEU A 264 41.53 19.38 1.25
C LEU A 264 40.80 20.37 0.33
N ILE A 265 39.66 20.92 0.80
CA ILE A 265 38.85 21.85 0.02
C ILE A 265 39.67 23.08 -0.37
N HIS A 266 40.37 23.69 0.60
CA HIS A 266 41.21 24.88 0.37
C HIS A 266 42.27 24.66 -0.71
N ASN A 267 42.87 23.47 -0.76
CA ASN A 267 43.92 23.15 -1.74
C ASN A 267 43.35 22.74 -3.11
N VAL A 268 42.18 22.12 -3.15
CA VAL A 268 41.55 21.63 -4.38
C VAL A 268 40.81 22.75 -5.13
N VAL A 269 40.19 23.70 -4.42
CA VAL A 269 39.41 24.80 -5.03
C VAL A 269 40.22 25.59 -6.08
N PRO A 270 41.46 26.05 -5.82
CA PRO A 270 42.26 26.78 -6.82
C PRO A 270 42.63 25.92 -8.04
N LEU A 271 42.81 24.61 -7.85
CA LEU A 271 43.11 23.68 -8.93
C LEU A 271 41.89 23.46 -9.83
N ILE A 272 40.68 23.40 -9.24
CA ILE A 272 39.42 23.37 -9.99
C ILE A 272 39.25 24.67 -10.79
N GLU A 273 39.46 25.82 -10.16
CA GLU A 273 39.32 27.12 -10.82
C GLU A 273 40.23 27.25 -12.05
N ALA A 274 41.47 26.77 -11.94
CA ALA A 274 42.43 26.76 -13.03
C ALA A 274 42.10 25.76 -14.16
N ALA A 275 41.41 24.67 -13.85
CA ALA A 275 41.16 23.57 -14.79
C ALA A 275 39.82 23.66 -15.54
N ILE A 276 38.82 24.37 -14.99
CA ILE A 276 37.50 24.46 -15.63
C ILE A 276 37.50 25.40 -16.84
N PRO A 277 36.78 25.07 -17.93
CA PRO A 277 36.66 25.96 -19.09
C PRO A 277 35.87 27.25 -18.80
N SER A 278 34.84 27.16 -17.95
CA SER A 278 34.07 28.31 -17.45
C SER A 278 33.17 27.90 -16.28
N VAL A 279 32.75 28.87 -15.46
CA VAL A 279 31.78 28.65 -14.37
C VAL A 279 30.45 28.09 -14.88
N ASN A 280 30.00 28.49 -16.07
CA ASN A 280 28.77 27.96 -16.68
C ASN A 280 28.89 26.51 -17.12
N ASP A 281 30.08 26.08 -17.56
CA ASP A 281 30.33 24.67 -17.89
C ASP A 281 30.24 23.81 -16.64
N LEU A 282 30.85 24.26 -15.53
CA LEU A 282 30.74 23.61 -14.23
C LEU A 282 29.30 23.54 -13.72
N LYS A 283 28.52 24.65 -13.78
CA LYS A 283 27.10 24.66 -13.42
C LYS A 283 26.27 23.68 -14.26
N THR A 284 26.53 23.64 -15.56
CA THR A 284 25.81 22.76 -16.48
C THR A 284 26.12 21.30 -16.19
N TYR A 285 27.39 20.99 -15.92
CA TYR A 285 27.83 19.65 -15.53
C TYR A 285 27.19 19.22 -14.21
N LEU A 286 27.28 20.05 -13.16
CA LEU A 286 26.71 19.77 -11.84
C LEU A 286 25.19 19.60 -11.89
N GLY A 287 24.47 20.47 -12.62
CA GLY A 287 23.04 20.34 -12.80
C GLY A 287 22.61 19.09 -13.59
N ARG A 288 23.52 18.48 -14.38
CA ARG A 288 23.29 17.19 -15.04
C ARG A 288 23.58 16.02 -14.11
N CYS A 289 24.64 16.10 -13.31
CA CYS A 289 25.01 15.08 -12.35
C CYS A 289 24.01 14.98 -11.19
N ARG A 290 23.54 16.13 -10.68
CA ARG A 290 22.62 16.26 -9.54
C ARG A 290 21.51 17.26 -9.88
N ARG A 291 20.32 16.76 -10.23
CA ARG A 291 19.21 17.61 -10.71
C ARG A 291 18.63 18.51 -9.62
N ASP A 292 18.74 18.07 -8.37
CA ASP A 292 18.37 18.73 -7.13
C ASP A 292 19.18 20.02 -6.87
N LEU A 293 20.41 20.12 -7.38
CA LEU A 293 21.24 21.32 -7.26
C LEU A 293 20.90 22.40 -8.30
N LYS A 294 20.12 22.09 -9.36
CA LYS A 294 19.77 23.05 -10.42
C LYS A 294 19.16 24.37 -9.91
N PRO A 295 18.25 24.38 -8.92
CA PRO A 295 17.68 25.63 -8.40
C PRO A 295 18.71 26.50 -7.69
N GLN A 296 19.61 25.89 -6.90
CA GLN A 296 20.68 26.59 -6.17
C GLN A 296 21.75 27.13 -7.14
N LEU A 297 22.18 26.30 -8.09
CA LEU A 297 23.15 26.66 -9.13
C LEU A 297 22.65 27.75 -10.08
N LYS A 298 21.32 27.90 -10.25
CA LYS A 298 20.71 28.98 -11.05
C LYS A 298 20.88 30.36 -10.40
N ASN A 299 20.96 30.39 -9.07
CA ASN A 299 21.10 31.62 -8.30
C ASN A 299 22.57 31.98 -8.00
N ALA A 300 23.49 31.02 -8.11
CA ALA A 300 24.92 31.27 -8.04
C ALA A 300 25.39 32.13 -9.22
N ASN A 301 26.17 33.18 -8.97
CA ASN A 301 26.63 34.14 -9.99
C ASN A 301 28.15 34.16 -10.15
N SER A 302 28.90 33.77 -9.12
CA SER A 302 30.37 33.68 -9.13
C SER A 302 30.87 32.22 -9.12
N PHE A 303 32.18 32.01 -9.23
CA PHE A 303 32.80 30.70 -8.99
C PHE A 303 32.68 30.32 -7.51
N ASP A 304 32.93 31.29 -6.61
CA ASP A 304 32.81 31.12 -5.17
C ASP A 304 31.39 30.68 -4.78
N ASP A 305 30.35 31.28 -5.37
CA ASP A 305 28.95 30.89 -5.09
C ASP A 305 28.65 29.44 -5.54
N VAL A 306 29.35 28.93 -6.55
CA VAL A 306 29.21 27.54 -7.00
C VAL A 306 30.00 26.61 -6.08
N MET A 307 31.17 27.03 -5.61
CA MET A 307 31.96 26.28 -4.64
C MET A 307 31.26 26.21 -3.30
N ASP A 308 30.59 27.27 -2.83
CA ASP A 308 29.76 27.25 -1.62
C ASP A 308 28.68 26.15 -1.70
N VAL A 309 28.03 25.99 -2.86
CA VAL A 309 27.04 24.92 -3.09
C VAL A 309 27.69 23.53 -3.09
N ILE A 310 28.92 23.41 -3.58
CA ILE A 310 29.68 22.14 -3.56
C ILE A 310 30.14 21.80 -2.13
N GLU A 311 30.61 22.79 -1.37
CA GLU A 311 31.05 22.65 0.01
C GLU A 311 29.89 22.26 0.93
N ASP A 312 28.70 22.86 0.74
CA ASP A 312 27.47 22.52 1.46
C ASP A 312 27.03 21.06 1.23
N GLU A 313 27.39 20.46 0.09
CA GLU A 313 27.10 19.06 -0.24
C GLU A 313 28.19 18.08 0.23
N CYS A 314 29.37 18.58 0.61
CA CYS A 314 30.45 17.76 1.15
C CYS A 314 30.30 17.55 2.67
N SER A 315 30.77 16.42 3.16
CA SER A 315 30.83 16.12 4.60
C SER A 315 32.13 15.41 4.94
N ILE A 316 32.42 15.25 6.24
CA ILE A 316 33.59 14.49 6.73
C ILE A 316 33.63 13.07 6.14
N THR A 317 32.49 12.49 5.76
CA THR A 317 32.39 11.12 5.27
C THR A 317 32.08 11.04 3.78
N ASN A 318 31.80 12.16 3.11
CA ASN A 318 31.39 12.19 1.72
C ASN A 318 32.02 13.38 0.96
N VAL A 319 33.00 13.06 0.11
CA VAL A 319 33.66 14.00 -0.82
C VAL A 319 33.44 13.60 -2.28
N ALA A 320 32.45 12.74 -2.57
CA ALA A 320 32.24 12.16 -3.90
C ALA A 320 31.95 13.20 -4.99
N LEU A 321 31.34 14.33 -4.62
CA LEU A 321 31.09 15.42 -5.57
C LEU A 321 32.39 16.09 -6.03
N LEU A 322 33.33 16.32 -5.11
CA LEU A 322 34.68 16.83 -5.43
C LEU A 322 35.44 15.85 -6.31
N GLU A 323 35.43 14.56 -5.96
CA GLU A 323 36.05 13.50 -6.77
C GLU A 323 35.48 13.45 -8.19
N THR A 324 34.16 13.56 -8.33
CA THR A 324 33.49 13.58 -9.64
C THR A 324 33.91 14.78 -10.50
N ILE A 325 34.12 15.95 -9.89
CA ILE A 325 34.60 17.17 -10.58
C ILE A 325 36.06 16.98 -11.00
N VAL A 326 36.91 16.56 -10.06
CA VAL A 326 38.35 16.34 -10.28
C VAL A 326 38.58 15.32 -11.40
N ASN A 327 37.84 14.22 -11.41
CA ASN A 327 37.90 13.20 -12.47
C ASN A 327 37.42 13.75 -13.82
N LYS A 328 36.34 14.54 -13.83
CA LYS A 328 35.80 15.15 -15.06
C LYS A 328 36.80 16.06 -15.76
N TYR A 329 37.52 16.87 -15.00
CA TYR A 329 38.52 17.81 -15.53
C TYR A 329 39.95 17.26 -15.49
N SER A 330 40.13 16.00 -15.09
CA SER A 330 41.43 15.30 -15.06
C SER A 330 42.50 16.07 -14.26
N ILE A 331 42.13 16.56 -13.09
CA ILE A 331 43.01 17.36 -12.22
C ILE A 331 43.85 16.42 -11.35
N GLN A 332 44.98 15.97 -11.88
CA GLN A 332 45.76 14.89 -11.26
C GLN A 332 46.25 15.22 -9.85
N ASP A 333 46.75 16.44 -9.61
CA ASP A 333 47.21 16.88 -8.29
C ASP A 333 46.08 16.88 -7.25
N ALA A 334 44.86 17.22 -7.65
CA ALA A 334 43.69 17.17 -6.77
C ALA A 334 43.22 15.72 -6.52
N GLY A 335 43.41 14.82 -7.48
CA GLY A 335 43.12 13.39 -7.34
C GLY A 335 43.97 12.75 -6.25
N ASP A 336 45.28 13.04 -6.24
CA ASP A 336 46.20 12.54 -5.21
C ASP A 336 45.85 13.09 -3.81
N MET A 337 45.41 14.34 -3.72
CA MET A 337 44.94 14.94 -2.47
C MET A 337 43.66 14.28 -1.94
N ILE A 338 42.70 13.97 -2.82
CA ILE A 338 41.47 13.25 -2.45
C ILE A 338 41.81 11.84 -1.97
N LEU A 339 42.76 11.14 -2.62
CA LEU A 339 43.18 9.81 -2.19
C LEU A 339 43.86 9.82 -0.81
N ALA A 340 44.69 10.83 -0.54
CA ALA A 340 45.30 11.03 0.77
C ALA A 340 44.23 11.29 1.86
N TYR A 341 43.21 12.09 1.54
CA TYR A 341 42.07 12.31 2.42
C TYR A 341 41.28 11.02 2.69
N GLN A 342 41.00 10.23 1.65
CA GLN A 342 40.32 8.94 1.78
C GLN A 342 41.10 7.98 2.70
N THR A 343 42.44 8.00 2.64
CA THR A 343 43.29 7.22 3.55
C THR A 343 43.11 7.65 5.01
N HIS A 344 43.09 8.96 5.29
CA HIS A 344 42.81 9.47 6.63
C HIS A 344 41.38 9.19 7.10
N LEU A 345 40.41 9.22 6.19
CA LEU A 345 39.02 8.87 6.47
C LEU A 345 38.88 7.37 6.82
N ASP A 346 39.60 6.49 6.15
CA ASP A 346 39.58 5.06 6.45
C ASP A 346 40.19 4.77 7.83
N GLU A 347 41.31 5.41 8.18
CA GLU A 347 41.88 5.34 9.53
C GLU A 347 40.88 5.88 10.59
N PHE A 348 40.19 6.97 10.28
CA PHE A 348 39.15 7.53 11.14
C PHE A 348 37.96 6.57 11.32
N CYS A 349 37.55 5.86 10.26
CA CYS A 349 36.45 4.89 10.26
C CYS A 349 36.74 3.61 11.08
N GLU A 350 38.01 3.28 11.30
CA GLU A 350 38.41 2.14 12.15
C GLU A 350 38.22 2.39 13.65
N ASN A 351 37.94 3.62 14.06
CA ASN A 351 37.57 3.91 15.44
C ASN A 351 36.27 3.20 15.85
N LYS A 352 36.18 2.91 17.15
CA LYS A 352 35.03 2.18 17.73
C LYS A 352 33.73 2.97 17.60
N LEU A 353 32.60 2.28 17.42
CA LEU A 353 31.27 2.91 17.29
C LEU A 353 30.88 3.75 18.50
N THR A 354 31.41 3.46 19.69
CA THR A 354 31.28 4.32 20.88
C THR A 354 31.69 5.77 20.64
N MET A 355 32.63 6.02 19.72
CA MET A 355 33.05 7.37 19.34
C MET A 355 32.00 8.10 18.48
N PHE A 356 31.23 7.36 17.69
CA PHE A 356 30.27 7.88 16.72
C PHE A 356 28.83 7.92 17.24
N CYS A 357 28.56 7.24 18.36
CA CYS A 357 27.25 7.26 19.02
C CYS A 357 26.82 8.70 19.36
N ASN A 358 25.57 9.03 19.03
CA ASN A 358 24.94 10.32 19.27
C ASN A 358 25.62 11.53 18.58
N CYS A 359 26.57 11.29 17.67
CA CYS A 359 27.16 12.32 16.81
C CYS A 359 26.39 12.41 15.49
N GLN A 360 26.10 13.63 15.02
CA GLN A 360 25.58 13.85 13.67
C GLN A 360 26.75 13.87 12.68
N LEU A 361 26.79 12.92 11.75
CA LEU A 361 27.88 12.78 10.77
C LEU A 361 27.76 13.72 9.55
N LYS A 362 26.64 14.45 9.43
CA LYS A 362 26.37 15.43 8.36
C LYS A 362 25.52 16.60 8.89
N ARG A 363 25.82 17.81 8.42
CA ARG A 363 24.97 19.00 8.58
C ARG A 363 23.88 18.92 7.50
N LEU A 364 22.62 18.83 7.94
CA LEU A 364 21.48 18.56 7.05
C LEU A 364 21.26 19.73 6.07
N SER A 365 21.40 19.50 4.76
CA SER A 365 21.01 20.47 3.73
C SER A 365 19.49 20.52 3.58
N SER A 366 18.98 21.61 2.99
CA SER A 366 17.56 21.98 2.91
C SER A 366 16.68 21.07 2.02
N SER A 367 17.21 19.95 1.51
CA SER A 367 16.58 19.04 0.53
C SER A 367 15.92 17.79 1.13
N LEU A 368 15.74 17.72 2.46
CA LEU A 368 15.11 16.59 3.18
C LEU A 368 13.67 16.26 2.76
N LEU A 369 13.02 17.07 1.94
CA LEU A 369 11.70 16.78 1.36
C LEU A 369 11.74 15.65 0.29
N THR A 370 12.92 15.12 -0.05
CA THR A 370 13.10 14.14 -1.15
C THR A 370 13.81 12.84 -0.75
N CYS A 371 14.20 12.69 0.52
CA CYS A 371 14.89 11.51 1.04
C CYS A 371 14.03 10.77 2.06
N GLU A 372 14.15 9.45 2.07
CA GLU A 372 13.46 8.54 2.98
C GLU A 372 14.43 7.94 3.99
N THR A 373 13.88 7.53 5.13
CA THR A 373 14.68 7.03 6.26
C THR A 373 14.85 5.52 6.18
N ILE A 374 16.09 5.06 6.33
CA ILE A 374 16.44 3.64 6.48
C ILE A 374 16.91 3.43 7.91
N LYS A 375 16.35 2.45 8.61
CA LYS A 375 16.64 2.19 10.01
C LYS A 375 17.02 0.73 10.21
N PHE A 376 18.25 0.49 10.64
CA PHE A 376 18.71 -0.81 11.11
C PHE A 376 18.70 -0.82 12.64
N ILE A 377 18.18 -1.88 13.23
CA ILE A 377 18.30 -2.19 14.66
C ILE A 377 19.15 -3.46 14.76
N LEU A 378 20.33 -3.35 15.36
CA LEU A 378 21.34 -4.39 15.41
C LEU A 378 21.62 -4.79 16.86
N LYS A 379 21.84 -6.08 17.12
CA LYS A 379 22.26 -6.61 18.43
C LYS A 379 23.73 -6.31 18.79
N TRP A 380 24.35 -5.36 18.10
CA TRP A 380 25.77 -5.04 18.24
C TRP A 380 26.06 -4.33 19.56
N ASN A 381 27.26 -4.55 20.08
CA ASN A 381 27.83 -3.76 21.16
C ASN A 381 28.71 -2.65 20.56
N PRO A 382 28.43 -1.35 20.81
CA PRO A 382 29.20 -0.24 20.24
C PRO A 382 30.70 -0.29 20.54
N SER A 383 31.10 -0.96 21.62
CA SER A 383 32.49 -1.08 22.05
C SER A 383 33.29 -2.17 21.32
N GLU A 384 32.61 -3.03 20.55
CA GLU A 384 33.16 -4.20 19.84
C GLU A 384 33.19 -4.02 18.31
N HIS A 385 32.48 -3.03 17.78
CA HIS A 385 32.38 -2.76 16.34
C HIS A 385 32.91 -1.37 15.98
N SER A 386 33.31 -1.17 14.72
CA SER A 386 33.82 0.09 14.15
C SER A 386 32.84 0.71 13.15
N LEU A 387 33.05 1.96 12.73
CA LEU A 387 32.25 2.56 11.65
C LEU A 387 32.45 1.81 10.32
N SER A 388 33.62 1.23 10.08
CA SER A 388 33.88 0.30 8.97
C SER A 388 32.95 -0.92 8.98
N SER A 389 32.55 -1.40 10.17
CA SER A 389 31.57 -2.48 10.29
C SER A 389 30.19 -2.07 9.77
N ILE A 390 29.77 -0.81 10.01
CA ILE A 390 28.53 -0.25 9.47
C ILE A 390 28.65 -0.03 7.96
N ARG A 391 29.78 0.47 7.46
CA ARG A 391 30.03 0.61 6.02
C ARG A 391 29.95 -0.75 5.30
N ALA A 392 30.53 -1.79 5.90
CA ALA A 392 30.43 -3.16 5.39
C ALA A 392 28.99 -3.69 5.41
N LEU A 393 28.21 -3.39 6.45
CA LEU A 393 26.78 -3.73 6.53
C LEU A 393 25.99 -3.06 5.38
N LEU A 394 26.20 -1.77 5.14
CA LEU A 394 25.52 -1.05 4.08
C LEU A 394 25.94 -1.51 2.69
N TRP A 395 27.24 -1.76 2.49
CA TRP A 395 27.75 -2.33 1.25
C TRP A 395 27.12 -3.70 0.98
N LYS A 396 27.02 -4.57 1.99
CA LYS A 396 26.38 -5.88 1.84
C LYS A 396 24.87 -5.77 1.59
N THR A 397 24.20 -4.79 2.21
CA THR A 397 22.75 -4.61 2.06
C THR A 397 22.38 -3.96 0.72
N PHE A 398 23.20 -3.03 0.22
CA PHE A 398 22.83 -2.15 -0.88
C PHE A 398 23.86 -2.02 -2.00
N LYS A 399 25.04 -2.65 -1.90
CA LYS A 399 26.12 -2.64 -2.92
C LYS A 399 26.52 -1.22 -3.36
N ASP A 400 26.65 -0.29 -2.41
CA ASP A 400 26.98 1.14 -2.61
C ASP A 400 25.95 1.96 -3.41
N ASN A 401 24.68 1.77 -3.10
CA ASN A 401 23.69 2.81 -3.38
C ASN A 401 23.95 4.02 -2.45
N GLN A 402 23.61 5.23 -2.91
CA GLN A 402 23.78 6.56 -2.27
C GLN A 402 23.11 6.71 -0.89
N VAL A 403 23.38 5.79 0.03
CA VAL A 403 22.78 5.65 1.35
C VAL A 403 23.74 6.25 2.36
N GLU A 404 23.39 7.40 2.90
CA GLU A 404 24.25 8.14 3.83
C GLU A 404 23.90 7.80 5.28
N VAL A 405 24.91 7.47 6.10
CA VAL A 405 24.75 7.27 7.55
C VAL A 405 24.74 8.62 8.24
N VAL A 406 23.69 8.92 9.02
CA VAL A 406 23.57 10.24 9.67
C VAL A 406 23.57 10.13 11.19
N VAL A 407 22.95 9.08 11.76
CA VAL A 407 22.82 8.93 13.21
C VAL A 407 23.02 7.48 13.64
N ILE A 408 23.88 7.29 14.64
CA ILE A 408 24.04 6.03 15.37
C ILE A 408 23.59 6.29 16.80
N LYS A 409 22.54 5.61 17.28
CA LYS A 409 22.05 5.74 18.65
C LYS A 409 22.37 4.48 19.46
N GLU A 410 22.75 4.70 20.71
CA GLU A 410 23.10 3.66 21.67
C GLU A 410 21.95 3.35 22.64
N GLY A 411 21.75 2.06 22.91
CA GLY A 411 20.80 1.48 23.86
C GLY A 411 21.14 0.01 24.12
N ASN A 412 20.14 -0.85 24.39
CA ASN A 412 20.34 -2.32 24.46
C ASN A 412 20.62 -2.96 23.08
N SER A 413 20.58 -2.16 22.01
CA SER A 413 20.87 -2.47 20.61
C SER A 413 21.39 -1.20 19.94
N ILE A 414 22.13 -1.33 18.84
CA ILE A 414 22.57 -0.20 18.02
C ILE A 414 21.49 0.12 17.00
N ILE A 415 21.09 1.39 16.95
CA ILE A 415 20.20 1.89 15.90
C ILE A 415 21.04 2.69 14.90
N VAL A 416 21.09 2.23 13.66
CA VAL A 416 21.72 2.94 12.54
C VAL A 416 20.63 3.56 11.69
N THR A 417 20.59 4.89 11.61
CA THR A 417 19.68 5.63 10.75
C THR A 417 20.45 6.18 9.55
N CYS A 418 20.04 5.76 8.36
CA CYS A 418 20.54 6.22 7.08
C CYS A 418 19.44 6.93 6.29
N TYR A 419 19.84 7.68 5.26
CA TYR A 419 18.91 8.33 4.35
C TYR A 419 19.25 7.99 2.90
N ALA A 420 18.21 7.82 2.09
CA ALA A 420 18.35 7.61 0.66
C ALA A 420 17.28 8.39 -0.11
N PRO A 421 17.58 8.91 -1.31
CA PRO A 421 16.60 9.56 -2.16
C PRO A 421 15.40 8.63 -2.48
N HIS A 422 14.19 9.21 -2.54
CA HIS A 422 12.96 8.44 -2.74
C HIS A 422 12.95 7.60 -4.04
N TYR A 423 13.61 8.08 -5.10
CA TYR A 423 13.69 7.36 -6.38
C TYR A 423 14.49 6.04 -6.32
N LEU A 424 15.26 5.79 -5.26
CA LEU A 424 16.00 4.55 -5.05
C LEU A 424 15.24 3.52 -4.19
N MET A 425 14.07 3.87 -3.65
CA MET A 425 13.37 3.08 -2.63
C MET A 425 13.05 1.65 -3.09
N GLU A 426 12.52 1.48 -4.30
CA GLU A 426 12.20 0.15 -4.85
C GLU A 426 13.44 -0.74 -5.01
N SER A 427 14.53 -0.17 -5.53
CA SER A 427 15.81 -0.88 -5.67
C SER A 427 16.40 -1.25 -4.32
N LEU A 428 16.30 -0.37 -3.32
CA LEU A 428 16.81 -0.61 -1.97
C LEU A 428 15.99 -1.68 -1.25
N LEU A 429 14.66 -1.69 -1.41
CA LEU A 429 13.77 -2.70 -0.83
C LEU A 429 14.03 -4.10 -1.37
N VAL A 430 14.19 -4.24 -2.69
CA VAL A 430 14.51 -5.53 -3.32
C VAL A 430 15.87 -6.02 -2.84
N THR A 431 16.89 -5.17 -2.94
CA THR A 431 18.26 -5.55 -2.53
C THR A 431 18.33 -5.90 -1.04
N ALA A 432 17.61 -5.17 -0.18
CA ALA A 432 17.56 -5.50 1.24
C ALA A 432 16.89 -6.85 1.49
N ARG A 433 15.76 -7.15 0.83
CA ARG A 433 15.02 -8.43 0.97
C ARG A 433 15.86 -9.63 0.57
N ASP A 434 16.55 -9.55 -0.56
CA ASP A 434 17.41 -10.63 -1.06
C ASP A 434 18.57 -10.94 -0.11
N ASN A 435 18.97 -9.96 0.72
CA ASN A 435 20.09 -10.07 1.64
C ASN A 435 19.66 -10.24 3.12
N VAL A 436 18.35 -10.31 3.43
CA VAL A 436 17.83 -10.36 4.81
C VAL A 436 18.44 -11.50 5.63
N ASP A 437 18.58 -12.70 5.06
CA ASP A 437 19.08 -13.86 5.83
C ASP A 437 20.53 -13.69 6.27
N MET A 438 21.39 -13.17 5.39
CA MET A 438 22.75 -12.79 5.74
C MET A 438 22.77 -11.64 6.78
N LEU A 439 21.83 -10.69 6.70
CA LEU A 439 21.74 -9.61 7.70
C LEU A 439 21.33 -10.15 9.08
N LYS A 440 20.47 -11.17 9.15
CA LYS A 440 20.17 -11.88 10.41
C LYS A 440 21.42 -12.50 11.03
N GLU A 441 22.27 -13.14 10.23
CA GLU A 441 23.57 -13.66 10.69
C GLU A 441 24.49 -12.55 11.21
N MET A 442 24.40 -11.34 10.63
CA MET A 442 25.08 -10.14 11.09
C MET A 442 24.43 -9.50 12.32
N GLY A 443 23.41 -10.10 12.93
CA GLY A 443 22.78 -9.63 14.17
C GLY A 443 21.68 -8.58 13.96
N LEU A 444 21.03 -8.55 12.79
CA LEU A 444 19.86 -7.71 12.53
C LEU A 444 18.64 -8.16 13.35
N ILE A 445 18.08 -7.23 14.12
CA ILE A 445 16.82 -7.39 14.86
C ILE A 445 15.66 -6.86 14.02
N SER A 446 15.84 -5.68 13.42
CA SER A 446 14.84 -5.07 12.55
C SER A 446 15.48 -4.18 11.48
N LEU A 447 14.91 -4.21 10.27
CA LEU A 447 15.24 -3.33 9.17
C LEU A 447 13.97 -2.66 8.65
N THR A 448 13.96 -1.34 8.66
CA THR A 448 12.89 -0.51 8.08
C THR A 448 13.48 0.36 6.97
N ILE A 449 12.81 0.43 5.82
CA ILE A 449 13.18 1.32 4.71
C ILE A 449 11.94 2.13 4.34
N GLY A 450 11.96 3.44 4.60
CA GLY A 450 10.78 4.30 4.56
C GLY A 450 9.72 3.81 5.55
N TYR A 451 8.52 3.51 5.03
CA TYR A 451 7.39 2.94 5.78
C TYR A 451 7.37 1.40 5.79
N TYR A 452 8.29 0.75 5.08
CA TYR A 452 8.29 -0.71 4.95
C TYR A 452 9.23 -1.34 5.96
N THR A 453 8.68 -2.20 6.82
CA THR A 453 9.47 -3.15 7.60
C THR A 453 9.89 -4.29 6.70
N VAL A 454 11.17 -4.33 6.35
CA VAL A 454 11.75 -5.43 5.56
C VAL A 454 11.91 -6.67 6.44
N TYR A 455 12.27 -6.47 7.71
CA TYR A 455 12.40 -7.52 8.70
C TYR A 455 12.16 -6.95 10.10
N ASP A 456 11.47 -7.70 10.96
CA ASP A 456 11.34 -7.39 12.38
C ASP A 456 11.14 -8.70 13.16
N GLU A 457 12.11 -9.03 14.00
CA GLU A 457 12.12 -10.22 14.85
C GLU A 457 10.97 -10.22 15.88
N HIS A 458 10.43 -9.05 16.22
CA HIS A 458 9.39 -8.87 17.25
C HIS A 458 7.97 -8.73 16.68
N ALA A 459 7.79 -8.74 15.36
CA ALA A 459 6.49 -8.55 14.70
C ALA A 459 5.64 -9.83 14.56
N ILE A 460 6.19 -11.01 14.88
CA ILE A 460 5.49 -12.30 14.78
C ILE A 460 4.89 -12.64 16.14
N ASP A 461 3.55 -12.70 16.18
CA ASP A 461 2.73 -13.07 17.32
C ASP A 461 3.27 -14.33 18.04
N GLU A 462 3.32 -14.33 19.38
CA GLU A 462 3.72 -15.51 20.16
C GLU A 462 2.79 -16.71 19.92
N GLU A 463 1.54 -16.47 19.50
CA GLU A 463 0.64 -17.52 19.00
C GLU A 463 1.16 -18.15 17.70
N VAL A 464 1.67 -17.34 16.76
CA VAL A 464 2.25 -17.82 15.49
C VAL A 464 3.58 -18.54 15.75
N LYS A 465 4.39 -18.07 16.71
CA LYS A 465 5.62 -18.72 17.15
C LYS A 465 5.36 -20.07 17.83
N SER A 466 4.32 -20.15 18.66
CA SER A 466 3.83 -21.37 19.29
C SER A 466 3.24 -22.36 18.28
N LEU A 467 2.52 -21.86 17.27
CA LEU A 467 1.98 -22.66 16.17
C LEU A 467 3.07 -23.16 15.22
N MET A 468 4.08 -22.35 14.90
CA MET A 468 5.26 -22.79 14.12
C MET A 468 6.03 -23.86 14.87
N LYS A 469 6.24 -23.69 16.17
CA LYS A 469 6.94 -24.68 16.99
C LYS A 469 6.15 -25.99 17.14
N LYS A 470 4.82 -25.91 17.19
CA LYS A 470 3.94 -27.10 17.12
C LYS A 470 3.97 -27.73 15.73
N LEU A 471 4.05 -26.94 14.66
CA LEU A 471 4.12 -27.45 13.30
C LEU A 471 5.46 -28.15 13.03
N GLU A 472 6.59 -27.60 13.49
CA GLU A 472 7.90 -28.26 13.43
C GLU A 472 7.93 -29.58 14.22
N MET A 473 7.30 -29.63 15.39
CA MET A 473 7.17 -30.87 16.15
C MET A 473 6.34 -31.92 15.40
N VAL A 474 5.23 -31.51 14.77
CA VAL A 474 4.36 -32.40 13.99
C VAL A 474 5.03 -32.87 12.70
N GLU A 475 5.85 -32.02 12.06
CA GLU A 475 6.64 -32.38 10.89
C GLU A 475 7.76 -33.37 11.25
N SER A 476 8.44 -33.17 12.38
CA SER A 476 9.39 -34.14 12.93
C SER A 476 8.72 -35.48 13.25
N GLU A 477 7.56 -35.48 13.92
CA GLU A 477 6.82 -36.72 14.23
C GLU A 477 6.34 -37.43 12.95
N ARG A 478 5.95 -36.68 11.92
CA ARG A 478 5.56 -37.23 10.61
C ARG A 478 6.75 -37.88 9.92
N ASP A 479 7.92 -37.26 9.97
CA ASP A 479 9.13 -37.77 9.31
C ASP A 479 9.67 -39.02 10.04
N ASP A 480 9.59 -39.06 11.38
CA ASP A 480 9.86 -40.26 12.18
C ASP A 480 8.91 -41.42 11.83
N LEU A 481 7.61 -41.13 11.68
CA LEU A 481 6.60 -42.12 11.26
C LEU A 481 6.77 -42.58 9.81
N LEU A 482 7.25 -41.71 8.91
CA LEU A 482 7.58 -42.07 7.53
C LEU A 482 8.81 -42.99 7.48
N GLU A 483 9.80 -42.76 8.33
CA GLU A 483 10.97 -43.63 8.44
C GLU A 483 10.63 -44.99 9.09
N GLU A 484 9.77 -45.02 10.10
CA GLU A 484 9.26 -46.27 10.68
C GLU A 484 8.44 -47.09 9.66
N ASN A 485 7.60 -46.42 8.88
CA ASN A 485 6.85 -47.06 7.78
C ASN A 485 7.75 -47.57 6.64
N ALA A 486 8.87 -46.88 6.36
CA ALA A 486 9.87 -47.36 5.41
C ALA A 486 10.55 -48.65 5.91
N LYS A 487 10.90 -48.72 7.20
CA LYS A 487 11.47 -49.92 7.85
C LYS A 487 10.47 -51.09 7.90
N LEU A 488 9.18 -50.82 8.11
CA LEU A 488 8.10 -51.82 8.03
C LEU A 488 7.87 -52.34 6.60
N LYS A 489 8.04 -51.48 5.57
CA LYS A 489 8.00 -51.90 4.16
C LYS A 489 9.22 -52.74 3.75
N GLU A 490 10.41 -52.48 4.27
CA GLU A 490 11.60 -53.31 4.02
C GLU A 490 11.47 -54.69 4.68
N SER A 491 11.03 -54.77 5.93
CA SER A 491 10.79 -56.05 6.62
C SER A 491 9.67 -56.89 5.98
N SER A 492 8.65 -56.25 5.39
CA SER A 492 7.62 -56.91 4.58
C SER A 492 8.14 -57.45 3.24
N LYS A 493 9.10 -56.74 2.61
CA LYS A 493 9.81 -57.21 1.41
C LYS A 493 10.77 -58.38 1.72
N GLU A 494 11.41 -58.40 2.89
CA GLU A 494 12.26 -59.50 3.37
C GLU A 494 11.44 -60.77 3.66
N GLY A 495 10.26 -60.61 4.30
CA GLY A 495 9.31 -61.70 4.56
C GLY A 495 8.69 -62.29 3.30
N SER A 496 8.49 -61.47 2.27
CA SER A 496 7.98 -61.90 0.96
C SER A 496 9.05 -62.60 0.11
N LYS A 497 10.33 -62.22 0.24
CA LYS A 497 11.47 -62.93 -0.39
C LYS A 497 11.77 -64.29 0.24
N LYS A 498 11.50 -64.49 1.54
CA LYS A 498 11.61 -65.81 2.20
C LYS A 498 10.46 -66.79 1.87
N LYS A 499 9.35 -66.31 1.31
CA LYS A 499 8.22 -67.15 0.86
C LYS A 499 8.23 -67.49 -0.63
N MET A 500 9.12 -66.88 -1.43
CA MET A 500 9.19 -67.08 -2.88
C MET A 500 10.40 -67.90 -3.37
N SER A 501 11.17 -68.53 -2.47
CA SER A 501 12.28 -69.44 -2.84
C SER A 501 12.09 -70.89 -2.39
N LYS A 502 10.89 -71.28 -1.93
CA LYS A 502 10.63 -72.67 -1.52
C LYS A 502 9.20 -73.14 -1.80
N ALA A 503 8.77 -73.07 -3.06
CA ALA A 503 7.72 -73.94 -3.60
C ALA A 503 7.56 -73.75 -5.12
N MET A 504 8.30 -74.54 -5.92
CA MET A 504 7.74 -75.11 -7.15
C MET A 504 8.54 -76.34 -7.57
N GLN A 505 8.28 -77.47 -6.91
CA GLN A 505 8.38 -78.79 -7.51
C GLN A 505 7.38 -79.73 -6.82
N ILE A 506 6.29 -80.03 -7.55
CA ILE A 506 5.52 -81.30 -7.61
C ILE A 506 4.82 -81.71 -6.28
N GLU A 507 3.51 -81.46 -6.04
CA GLU A 507 2.27 -82.02 -6.64
C GLU A 507 1.87 -83.42 -6.07
N VAL A 508 0.55 -83.56 -5.76
CA VAL A 508 -0.25 -84.80 -5.51
C VAL A 508 -0.16 -85.37 -4.07
N ASP A 509 -1.20 -85.65 -3.26
CA ASP A 509 -2.66 -85.80 -3.45
C ASP A 509 -3.46 -85.73 -2.12
N HIS A 510 -4.76 -85.43 -2.26
CA HIS A 510 -5.95 -85.85 -1.49
C HIS A 510 -6.02 -85.89 0.06
N SER A 511 -6.85 -84.96 0.61
CA SER A 511 -8.15 -85.14 1.31
C SER A 511 -8.37 -86.26 2.37
N PRO A 512 -9.38 -86.19 3.27
CA PRO A 512 -10.13 -85.05 3.84
C PRO A 512 -10.43 -85.16 5.37
N SER A 513 -10.98 -84.06 5.94
CA SER A 513 -11.92 -83.98 7.08
C SER A 513 -11.45 -84.52 8.45
N SER A 514 -11.67 -83.88 9.60
CA SER A 514 -12.78 -83.03 10.08
C SER A 514 -12.35 -82.39 11.41
N LEU A 515 -12.79 -81.15 11.71
CA LEU A 515 -13.14 -80.66 13.06
C LEU A 515 -13.50 -79.16 12.98
N GLN A 516 -14.81 -78.87 12.90
CA GLN A 516 -15.38 -77.53 13.06
C GLN A 516 -16.00 -77.39 14.46
N SER A 517 -16.01 -76.14 14.94
CA SER A 517 -16.70 -75.57 16.12
C SER A 517 -15.83 -75.35 17.37
N LYS A 518 -15.26 -74.13 17.50
CA LYS A 518 -15.20 -73.35 18.77
C LYS A 518 -14.62 -71.91 18.71
N THR A 519 -14.38 -71.31 17.54
CA THR A 519 -13.69 -69.99 17.47
C THR A 519 -14.52 -68.82 16.90
N GLU A 520 -15.84 -68.98 16.73
CA GLU A 520 -16.68 -67.94 16.12
C GLU A 520 -17.55 -67.12 17.09
N PHE A 521 -17.60 -67.47 18.39
CA PHE A 521 -18.48 -66.75 19.33
C PHE A 521 -17.82 -65.58 20.09
N GLU A 522 -16.48 -65.49 20.11
CA GLU A 522 -15.75 -64.44 20.85
C GLU A 522 -15.37 -63.22 19.99
N LYS A 523 -15.35 -63.34 18.65
CA LYS A 523 -15.01 -62.22 17.75
C LYS A 523 -16.19 -61.28 17.46
N GLU A 524 -17.42 -61.75 17.62
CA GLU A 524 -18.64 -61.00 17.31
C GLU A 524 -18.98 -59.97 18.42
N ASP A 525 -18.71 -60.30 19.68
CA ASP A 525 -19.05 -59.46 20.84
C ASP A 525 -18.06 -58.30 21.04
N SER A 526 -16.77 -58.53 20.76
CA SER A 526 -15.73 -57.48 20.74
C SER A 526 -15.93 -56.48 19.60
N LYS A 527 -16.39 -56.95 18.43
CA LYS A 527 -16.75 -56.06 17.30
C LYS A 527 -17.93 -55.16 17.67
N LYS A 528 -19.01 -55.71 18.23
CA LYS A 528 -20.20 -54.93 18.63
C LYS A 528 -19.93 -53.86 19.69
N LYS A 529 -19.01 -54.11 20.62
CA LYS A 529 -18.59 -53.11 21.62
C LYS A 529 -17.77 -51.99 21.01
N MET A 530 -16.86 -52.31 20.09
CA MET A 530 -16.02 -51.31 19.41
C MET A 530 -16.86 -50.42 18.48
N THR A 531 -17.85 -50.98 17.78
CA THR A 531 -18.75 -50.19 16.92
C THR A 531 -19.65 -49.25 17.72
N LYS A 532 -20.09 -49.63 18.92
CA LYS A 532 -20.88 -48.74 19.80
C LYS A 532 -20.06 -47.58 20.37
N ALA A 533 -18.80 -47.82 20.72
CA ALA A 533 -17.90 -46.77 21.23
C ALA A 533 -17.61 -45.73 20.14
N MET A 534 -17.29 -46.16 18.92
CA MET A 534 -17.05 -45.26 17.80
C MET A 534 -18.31 -44.48 17.39
N GLN A 535 -19.50 -45.07 17.52
CA GLN A 535 -20.75 -44.38 17.22
C GLN A 535 -21.07 -43.27 18.24
N MET A 536 -20.81 -43.49 19.53
CA MET A 536 -20.98 -42.45 20.56
C MET A 536 -20.00 -41.29 20.40
N GLU A 537 -18.79 -41.57 19.91
CA GLU A 537 -17.77 -40.56 19.65
C GLU A 537 -18.11 -39.71 18.40
N ILE A 538 -18.65 -40.33 17.36
CA ILE A 538 -19.20 -39.63 16.19
C ILE A 538 -20.40 -38.76 16.58
N ASP A 539 -21.30 -39.27 17.43
CA ASP A 539 -22.47 -38.51 17.87
C ASP A 539 -22.09 -37.36 18.84
N HIS A 540 -21.03 -37.54 19.64
CA HIS A 540 -20.44 -36.48 20.46
C HIS A 540 -19.79 -35.39 19.60
N LEU A 541 -19.04 -35.76 18.56
CA LEU A 541 -18.42 -34.83 17.62
C LEU A 541 -19.49 -34.09 16.79
N ARG A 542 -20.57 -34.76 16.39
CA ARG A 542 -21.72 -34.13 15.70
C ARG A 542 -22.47 -33.15 16.59
N SER A 543 -22.65 -33.47 17.86
CA SER A 543 -23.25 -32.54 18.84
C SER A 543 -22.33 -31.35 19.14
N SER A 544 -21.01 -31.53 19.07
CA SER A 544 -20.00 -30.45 19.18
C SER A 544 -19.94 -29.57 17.91
N LEU A 545 -20.27 -30.13 16.74
CA LEU A 545 -20.43 -29.37 15.50
C LEU A 545 -21.74 -28.56 15.45
N GLN A 546 -22.84 -29.11 15.98
CA GLN A 546 -24.16 -28.45 15.98
C GLN A 546 -24.26 -27.26 16.95
N SER A 547 -23.37 -27.13 17.93
CA SER A 547 -23.29 -25.94 18.81
C SER A 547 -22.45 -24.79 18.23
N LYS A 548 -21.92 -24.96 17.01
CA LYS A 548 -21.05 -24.00 16.29
C LYS A 548 -21.67 -23.57 14.95
N THR A 549 -22.96 -23.29 14.94
CA THR A 549 -23.71 -22.76 13.78
C THR A 549 -23.33 -21.33 13.37
N GLY A 550 -22.33 -20.70 14.01
CA GLY A 550 -21.72 -19.45 13.53
C GLY A 550 -20.53 -19.62 12.60
N ILE A 551 -20.17 -20.86 12.23
CA ILE A 551 -18.97 -21.15 11.42
C ILE A 551 -19.26 -21.07 9.90
N GLU A 552 -20.51 -21.04 9.46
CA GLU A 552 -20.83 -21.03 8.02
C GLU A 552 -20.39 -19.72 7.32
N GLU A 553 -20.50 -18.56 7.97
CA GLU A 553 -19.97 -17.29 7.43
C GLU A 553 -18.45 -17.21 7.49
N THR A 554 -17.81 -17.77 8.54
CA THR A 554 -16.34 -17.80 8.65
C THR A 554 -15.70 -18.85 7.76
N LEU A 555 -16.40 -19.94 7.40
CA LEU A 555 -15.98 -20.90 6.40
C LEU A 555 -15.99 -20.29 5.00
N ILE A 556 -17.00 -19.48 4.65
CA ILE A 556 -17.04 -18.76 3.37
C ILE A 556 -15.91 -17.72 3.29
N GLU A 557 -15.62 -17.01 4.39
CA GLU A 557 -14.49 -16.08 4.46
C GLU A 557 -13.14 -16.80 4.34
N ARG A 558 -12.99 -17.95 5.01
CA ARG A 558 -11.78 -18.79 4.98
C ARG A 558 -11.59 -19.53 3.66
N GLU A 559 -12.67 -19.95 2.99
CA GLU A 559 -12.63 -20.51 1.64
C GLU A 559 -12.18 -19.45 0.62
N LYS A 560 -12.66 -18.21 0.74
CA LYS A 560 -12.15 -17.07 -0.05
C LYS A 560 -10.67 -16.78 0.24
N GLU A 561 -10.24 -16.88 1.50
CA GLU A 561 -8.85 -16.69 1.92
C GLU A 561 -7.93 -17.80 1.37
N ILE A 562 -8.44 -19.04 1.30
CA ILE A 562 -7.76 -20.18 0.68
C ILE A 562 -7.68 -20.02 -0.85
N GLU A 563 -8.75 -19.58 -1.52
CA GLU A 563 -8.72 -19.25 -2.96
C GLU A 563 -7.70 -18.13 -3.25
N LEU A 564 -7.66 -17.09 -2.41
CA LEU A 564 -6.71 -15.98 -2.50
C LEU A 564 -5.25 -16.45 -2.37
N LEU A 565 -5.00 -17.36 -1.43
CA LEU A 565 -3.66 -17.94 -1.20
C LEU A 565 -3.26 -18.90 -2.33
N GLN A 566 -4.19 -19.68 -2.88
CA GLN A 566 -3.95 -20.54 -4.04
C GLN A 566 -3.67 -19.75 -5.32
N GLU A 567 -4.34 -18.62 -5.52
CA GLU A 567 -4.07 -17.68 -6.61
C GLU A 567 -2.68 -17.03 -6.45
N LYS A 568 -2.31 -16.64 -5.22
CA LYS A 568 -1.01 -16.05 -4.88
C LYS A 568 0.15 -17.04 -5.06
N ILE A 569 -0.03 -18.31 -4.71
CA ILE A 569 0.95 -19.39 -4.98
C ILE A 569 1.09 -19.63 -6.49
N SER A 570 -0.01 -19.57 -7.24
CA SER A 570 0.02 -19.71 -8.70
C SER A 570 0.76 -18.56 -9.39
N LEU A 571 0.58 -17.31 -8.92
CA LEU A 571 1.30 -16.12 -9.38
C LEU A 571 2.80 -16.17 -9.06
N MET A 572 3.15 -16.65 -7.86
CA MET A 572 4.55 -16.80 -7.42
C MET A 572 5.31 -17.84 -8.25
N ASN A 573 4.64 -18.95 -8.61
CA ASN A 573 5.18 -19.96 -9.51
C ASN A 573 5.36 -19.44 -10.96
N VAL A 574 4.47 -18.55 -11.43
CA VAL A 574 4.59 -17.89 -12.74
C VAL A 574 5.75 -16.87 -12.76
N GLN A 575 5.98 -16.13 -11.68
CA GLN A 575 7.12 -15.21 -11.55
C GLN A 575 8.46 -15.94 -11.45
N GLN A 576 8.56 -17.01 -10.66
CA GLN A 576 9.76 -17.86 -10.61
C GLN A 576 10.07 -18.50 -11.97
N LEU A 577 9.07 -18.92 -12.75
CA LEU A 577 9.27 -19.46 -14.10
C LEU A 577 9.70 -18.38 -15.11
N LYS A 578 9.26 -17.12 -14.97
CA LYS A 578 9.78 -15.98 -15.74
C LYS A 578 11.27 -15.71 -15.43
N GLU A 579 11.65 -15.69 -14.16
CA GLU A 579 13.05 -15.46 -13.74
C GLU A 579 14.00 -16.58 -14.16
N THR A 580 13.54 -17.83 -14.12
CA THR A 580 14.30 -18.99 -14.59
C THR A 580 14.48 -18.98 -16.13
N SER A 581 13.55 -18.40 -16.88
CA SER A 581 13.63 -18.30 -18.35
C SER A 581 14.58 -17.20 -18.86
N ILE A 582 14.84 -16.17 -18.05
CA ILE A 582 15.80 -15.09 -18.37
C ILE A 582 17.25 -15.57 -18.16
N THR A 583 17.49 -16.49 -17.23
CA THR A 583 18.80 -17.09 -16.97
C THR A 583 19.21 -18.11 -18.04
N LEU A 584 18.26 -18.80 -18.68
CA LEU A 584 18.51 -19.81 -19.72
C LEU A 584 18.82 -19.23 -21.13
N ARG A 585 18.62 -17.92 -21.37
CA ARG A 585 18.89 -17.29 -22.69
C ARG A 585 20.34 -16.85 -22.92
N LYS A 586 21.25 -17.01 -21.96
CA LYS A 586 22.67 -16.64 -22.13
C LYS A 586 23.53 -17.72 -22.80
N ASP A 587 23.04 -18.95 -22.90
CA ASP A 587 23.78 -20.07 -23.47
C ASP A 587 23.02 -20.69 -24.65
N GLN A 588 23.04 -20.04 -25.83
CA GLN A 588 23.08 -20.71 -27.14
C GLN A 588 23.10 -19.74 -28.34
N SER A 589 24.26 -19.78 -29.01
CA SER A 589 24.54 -19.61 -30.45
C SER A 589 24.18 -18.34 -31.24
N THR A 590 25.25 -17.75 -31.78
CA THR A 590 25.42 -17.23 -33.14
C THR A 590 24.71 -18.04 -34.24
N GLN A 591 23.86 -17.39 -35.06
CA GLN A 591 23.91 -17.29 -36.54
C GLN A 591 22.57 -16.80 -37.15
N SER A 592 22.59 -15.60 -37.76
CA SER A 592 21.88 -15.11 -38.96
C SER A 592 20.52 -15.69 -39.40
N MET A 593 19.42 -14.96 -39.16
CA MET A 593 18.49 -14.28 -40.12
C MET A 593 17.28 -13.75 -39.31
N ASP A 594 16.87 -12.48 -39.48
CA ASP A 594 15.86 -11.81 -38.62
C ASP A 594 14.45 -12.42 -38.77
N PRO A 595 13.86 -12.98 -37.69
CA PRO A 595 12.44 -13.39 -37.66
C PRO A 595 11.51 -12.18 -37.45
N PRO A 596 10.19 -12.31 -37.71
CA PRO A 596 9.20 -11.27 -37.43
C PRO A 596 9.27 -10.83 -35.95
N LYS A 597 9.13 -9.51 -35.72
CA LYS A 597 9.38 -8.88 -34.43
C LYS A 597 8.11 -8.81 -33.56
N GLY A 598 6.93 -9.04 -34.14
CA GLY A 598 5.63 -9.09 -33.45
C GLY A 598 4.81 -10.37 -33.67
N PRO A 599 3.72 -10.58 -32.91
CA PRO A 599 2.84 -11.75 -33.07
C PRO A 599 2.06 -11.71 -34.40
N VAL A 600 1.94 -12.86 -35.06
CA VAL A 600 1.29 -13.00 -36.37
C VAL A 600 -0.17 -13.46 -36.21
N TYR A 601 -1.06 -12.79 -36.91
CA TYR A 601 -2.50 -13.04 -36.95
C TYR A 601 -2.94 -13.32 -38.40
N VAL A 602 -4.10 -13.92 -38.56
CA VAL A 602 -4.74 -14.29 -39.82
C VAL A 602 -6.08 -13.57 -39.91
N ALA A 603 -6.36 -12.92 -41.04
CA ALA A 603 -7.66 -12.30 -41.30
C ALA A 603 -8.78 -13.34 -41.41
N LYS A 604 -9.91 -13.09 -40.73
CA LYS A 604 -11.09 -13.96 -40.71
C LYS A 604 -12.00 -13.79 -41.93
N PHE A 605 -11.94 -12.65 -42.61
CA PHE A 605 -12.77 -12.31 -43.77
C PHE A 605 -12.14 -11.14 -44.53
N ASP A 606 -12.59 -10.94 -45.77
CA ASP A 606 -12.22 -9.80 -46.60
C ASP A 606 -12.69 -8.48 -45.96
N TYR A 607 -11.81 -7.47 -45.95
CA TYR A 607 -12.13 -6.14 -45.44
C TYR A 607 -11.54 -5.06 -46.34
N GLU A 608 -12.40 -4.12 -46.75
CA GLU A 608 -12.00 -2.91 -47.47
C GLU A 608 -12.00 -1.71 -46.52
N GLN A 609 -10.91 -0.94 -46.56
CA GLN A 609 -10.73 0.26 -45.75
C GLN A 609 -11.86 1.27 -45.98
N ARG A 610 -12.45 1.81 -44.90
CA ARG A 610 -13.44 2.90 -44.96
C ARG A 610 -12.81 4.26 -44.67
N GLU A 611 -11.68 4.26 -43.97
CA GLU A 611 -10.90 5.44 -43.64
C GLU A 611 -9.46 5.26 -44.11
N ALA A 612 -8.78 6.37 -44.43
CA ALA A 612 -7.40 6.35 -44.92
C ALA A 612 -6.36 5.77 -43.94
N THR A 613 -6.75 5.57 -42.67
CA THR A 613 -5.87 5.00 -41.62
C THR A 613 -6.04 3.49 -41.45
N GLN A 614 -7.03 2.87 -42.11
CA GLN A 614 -7.35 1.45 -41.98
C GLN A 614 -6.62 0.63 -43.05
N LEU A 615 -6.30 -0.63 -42.74
CA LEU A 615 -5.68 -1.55 -43.70
C LEU A 615 -6.77 -2.35 -44.43
N SER A 616 -6.65 -2.49 -45.75
CA SER A 616 -7.46 -3.46 -46.50
C SER A 616 -6.73 -4.80 -46.54
N PHE A 617 -7.46 -5.90 -46.32
CA PHE A 617 -6.89 -7.23 -46.26
C PHE A 617 -7.90 -8.29 -46.74
N LYS A 618 -7.40 -9.44 -47.18
CA LYS A 618 -8.21 -10.58 -47.64
C LYS A 618 -8.30 -11.67 -46.59
N GLU A 619 -9.35 -12.47 -46.64
CA GLU A 619 -9.50 -13.65 -45.80
C GLU A 619 -8.26 -14.57 -45.93
N GLY A 620 -7.71 -14.99 -44.79
CA GLY A 620 -6.52 -15.84 -44.74
C GLY A 620 -5.19 -15.09 -44.82
N GLU A 621 -5.18 -13.79 -45.07
CA GLU A 621 -3.97 -12.97 -45.11
C GLU A 621 -3.29 -12.89 -43.74
N LYS A 622 -1.95 -13.02 -43.71
CA LYS A 622 -1.16 -12.95 -42.47
C LYS A 622 -0.76 -11.52 -42.15
N LEU A 623 -0.98 -11.11 -40.91
CA LEU A 623 -0.81 -9.76 -40.40
C LEU A 623 0.11 -9.78 -39.17
N GLU A 624 1.22 -9.04 -39.21
CA GLU A 624 2.09 -8.80 -38.06
C GLU A 624 1.52 -7.63 -37.23
N ILE A 625 1.18 -7.88 -35.96
CA ILE A 625 0.68 -6.83 -35.08
C ILE A 625 1.85 -6.06 -34.47
N LYS A 626 1.79 -4.73 -34.58
CA LYS A 626 2.82 -3.80 -34.09
C LYS A 626 2.40 -3.02 -32.86
N GLU A 627 1.13 -2.66 -32.74
CA GLU A 627 0.60 -1.85 -31.64
C GLU A 627 -0.83 -2.30 -31.31
N GLU A 628 -1.10 -2.58 -30.04
CA GLU A 628 -2.42 -2.96 -29.53
C GLU A 628 -3.05 -1.78 -28.78
N ARG A 629 -4.30 -1.44 -29.12
CA ARG A 629 -5.05 -0.33 -28.49
C ARG A 629 -6.35 -0.78 -27.84
N THR A 630 -6.71 -0.12 -26.75
CA THR A 630 -7.95 -0.32 -25.98
C THR A 630 -9.23 -0.11 -26.79
N ASN A 631 -9.19 0.66 -27.87
CA ASN A 631 -10.34 0.96 -28.72
C ASN A 631 -10.67 -0.16 -29.75
N GLY A 632 -9.89 -1.24 -29.76
CA GLY A 632 -10.08 -2.39 -30.66
C GLY A 632 -9.43 -2.25 -32.05
N TRP A 633 -8.86 -1.10 -32.39
CA TRP A 633 -8.17 -0.85 -33.66
C TRP A 633 -6.66 -0.89 -33.48
N TRP A 634 -6.04 -1.97 -33.96
CA TRP A 634 -4.62 -2.25 -33.79
C TRP A 634 -3.82 -1.89 -35.04
N LEU A 635 -2.56 -1.47 -34.86
CA LEU A 635 -1.67 -1.25 -35.98
C LEU A 635 -1.11 -2.60 -36.43
N ALA A 636 -1.37 -2.95 -37.69
CA ALA A 636 -0.90 -4.18 -38.30
C ALA A 636 -0.12 -3.89 -39.58
N LYS A 637 0.89 -4.72 -39.85
CA LYS A 637 1.57 -4.81 -41.14
C LYS A 637 1.12 -6.07 -41.85
N SER A 638 0.61 -5.95 -43.07
CA SER A 638 0.36 -7.11 -43.92
C SER A 638 1.69 -7.75 -44.32
N LEU A 639 1.81 -9.07 -44.12
CA LEU A 639 3.00 -9.81 -44.53
C LEU A 639 3.00 -10.11 -46.05
N ASP A 640 1.84 -10.01 -46.69
CA ASP A 640 1.70 -10.24 -48.14
C ASP A 640 1.94 -8.97 -48.94
N THR A 641 1.43 -7.82 -48.47
CA THR A 641 1.49 -6.54 -49.19
C THR A 641 2.52 -5.56 -48.63
N GLU A 642 3.09 -5.87 -47.45
CA GLU A 642 3.95 -4.99 -46.65
C GLU A 642 3.33 -3.65 -46.24
N GLN A 643 2.03 -3.45 -46.48
CA GLN A 643 1.33 -2.22 -46.10
C GLN A 643 0.99 -2.21 -44.61
N GLU A 644 1.01 -1.02 -44.03
CA GLU A 644 0.67 -0.79 -42.63
C GLU A 644 -0.61 0.01 -42.52
N GLY A 645 -1.47 -0.40 -41.59
CA GLY A 645 -2.71 0.31 -41.31
C GLY A 645 -3.44 -0.30 -40.11
N ARG A 646 -4.56 0.32 -39.74
CA ARG A 646 -5.36 -0.12 -38.60
C ARG A 646 -6.29 -1.27 -38.97
N VAL A 647 -6.32 -2.28 -38.13
CA VAL A 647 -7.19 -3.46 -38.26
C VAL A 647 -7.99 -3.64 -36.98
N HIS A 648 -9.27 -3.98 -37.10
CA HIS A 648 -10.11 -4.24 -35.94
C HIS A 648 -9.87 -5.65 -35.40
N ILE A 649 -9.74 -5.80 -34.07
CA ILE A 649 -9.49 -7.08 -33.40
C ILE A 649 -10.47 -8.19 -33.81
N ASP A 650 -11.74 -7.86 -34.01
CA ASP A 650 -12.75 -8.86 -34.35
C ASP A 650 -12.51 -9.51 -35.72
N HIS A 651 -11.80 -8.83 -36.61
CA HIS A 651 -11.56 -9.26 -37.99
C HIS A 651 -10.35 -10.20 -38.12
N ILE A 652 -9.61 -10.44 -37.04
CA ILE A 652 -8.35 -11.20 -37.04
C ILE A 652 -8.34 -12.30 -35.98
N ARG A 653 -7.59 -13.38 -36.22
CA ARG A 653 -7.36 -14.49 -35.28
C ARG A 653 -5.88 -14.82 -35.21
N LYS A 654 -5.37 -15.33 -34.08
CA LYS A 654 -3.94 -15.64 -33.94
C LYS A 654 -3.56 -16.84 -34.83
N ASP A 655 -2.37 -16.82 -35.43
CA ASP A 655 -1.89 -17.93 -36.27
C ASP A 655 -1.46 -19.12 -35.38
N GLU A 656 -2.20 -20.23 -35.46
CA GLU A 656 -2.10 -21.38 -34.55
C GLU A 656 -0.93 -22.35 -34.86
N GLU A 657 -0.16 -22.09 -35.92
CA GLU A 657 1.00 -22.92 -36.33
C GLU A 657 2.29 -22.62 -35.55
N ASN A 658 2.28 -21.68 -34.61
CA ASN A 658 3.45 -21.43 -33.75
C ASN A 658 3.50 -22.43 -32.58
N GLU A 659 4.70 -22.94 -32.27
CA GLU A 659 4.98 -23.83 -31.14
C GLU A 659 4.30 -23.34 -29.85
N LEU A 660 3.72 -24.28 -29.07
CA LEU A 660 3.07 -23.98 -27.79
C LEU A 660 4.04 -23.20 -26.89
N SER A 661 3.87 -21.89 -26.84
CA SER A 661 4.81 -21.03 -26.14
C SER A 661 4.73 -21.28 -24.64
N THR A 662 5.83 -21.05 -23.92
CA THR A 662 5.85 -21.16 -22.45
C THR A 662 4.79 -20.26 -21.81
N LEU A 663 4.56 -19.08 -22.40
CA LEU A 663 3.55 -18.13 -21.92
C LEU A 663 2.13 -18.71 -22.09
N GLU A 664 1.81 -19.21 -23.29
CA GLU A 664 0.52 -19.84 -23.57
C GLU A 664 0.28 -21.10 -22.71
N SER A 665 1.33 -21.88 -22.45
CA SER A 665 1.26 -23.05 -21.57
C SER A 665 0.89 -22.66 -20.13
N LEU A 666 1.38 -21.51 -19.66
CA LEU A 666 1.10 -20.97 -18.33
C LEU A 666 -0.31 -20.35 -18.25
N GLU A 667 -0.74 -19.66 -19.31
CA GLU A 667 -2.10 -19.10 -19.43
C GLU A 667 -3.16 -20.22 -19.40
N LEU A 668 -2.95 -21.27 -20.21
CA LEU A 668 -3.81 -22.46 -20.22
C LEU A 668 -3.77 -23.21 -18.89
N PHE A 669 -2.62 -23.27 -18.21
CA PHE A 669 -2.50 -23.90 -16.88
C PHE A 669 -3.30 -23.14 -15.85
N HIS A 670 -3.14 -21.82 -15.79
CA HIS A 670 -3.89 -20.97 -14.88
C HIS A 670 -5.40 -21.13 -15.10
N TYR A 671 -5.85 -20.98 -16.35
CA TYR A 671 -7.24 -21.22 -16.75
C TYR A 671 -7.76 -22.59 -16.30
N ALA A 672 -6.99 -23.65 -16.55
CA ALA A 672 -7.38 -25.01 -16.19
C ALA A 672 -7.49 -25.23 -14.66
N MET A 673 -6.69 -24.52 -13.86
CA MET A 673 -6.65 -24.68 -12.40
C MET A 673 -7.66 -23.81 -11.66
N THR A 674 -7.90 -22.58 -12.10
CA THR A 674 -8.81 -21.63 -11.42
C THR A 674 -10.26 -21.77 -11.87
N GLU A 675 -10.51 -21.99 -13.16
CA GLU A 675 -11.87 -22.07 -13.68
C GLU A 675 -12.49 -23.46 -13.48
N ASN A 676 -13.82 -23.54 -13.39
CA ASN A 676 -14.53 -24.81 -13.27
C ASN A 676 -14.59 -25.54 -14.64
N VAL A 677 -13.43 -26.00 -15.11
CA VAL A 677 -13.25 -26.64 -16.41
C VAL A 677 -13.83 -28.05 -16.37
N ASP A 678 -14.95 -28.24 -17.08
CA ASP A 678 -15.59 -29.55 -17.22
C ASP A 678 -14.87 -30.43 -18.26
N ILE A 679 -13.62 -30.79 -17.93
CA ILE A 679 -12.80 -31.73 -18.69
C ILE A 679 -12.30 -32.80 -17.70
N PRO A 680 -12.65 -34.08 -17.86
CA PRO A 680 -12.35 -35.14 -16.89
C PRO A 680 -10.87 -35.26 -16.53
N LYS A 681 -9.97 -35.14 -17.52
CA LYS A 681 -8.51 -35.20 -17.31
C LYS A 681 -7.97 -34.04 -16.48
N ILE A 682 -8.58 -32.85 -16.60
CA ILE A 682 -8.21 -31.66 -15.81
C ILE A 682 -8.72 -31.77 -14.38
N LYS A 683 -9.95 -32.30 -14.19
CA LYS A 683 -10.51 -32.59 -12.87
C LYS A 683 -9.63 -33.56 -12.08
N GLU A 684 -9.07 -34.58 -12.74
CA GLU A 684 -8.13 -35.51 -12.10
C GLU A 684 -6.84 -34.82 -11.62
N ILE A 685 -6.30 -33.88 -12.40
CA ILE A 685 -5.10 -33.10 -12.03
C ILE A 685 -5.39 -32.19 -10.82
N LYS A 686 -6.58 -31.57 -10.75
CA LYS A 686 -6.97 -30.74 -9.59
C LYS A 686 -7.01 -31.53 -8.27
N MET A 687 -7.27 -32.83 -8.33
CA MET A 687 -7.30 -33.70 -7.14
C MET A 687 -5.90 -34.15 -6.66
N ARG A 688 -4.82 -33.76 -7.34
CA ARG A 688 -3.42 -34.08 -6.95
C ARG A 688 -2.80 -32.99 -6.06
N SER A 689 -1.65 -33.27 -5.45
CA SER A 689 -0.90 -32.32 -4.61
C SER A 689 -0.35 -31.13 -5.40
N ASP A 690 -0.22 -29.96 -4.77
CA ASP A 690 0.14 -28.68 -5.42
C ASP A 690 1.48 -28.75 -6.20
N VAL A 691 2.43 -29.56 -5.72
CA VAL A 691 3.79 -29.70 -6.30
C VAL A 691 3.77 -30.41 -7.66
N GLU A 692 2.79 -31.27 -7.93
CA GLU A 692 2.74 -32.09 -9.14
C GLU A 692 1.80 -31.56 -10.23
N ARG A 693 0.91 -30.61 -9.92
CA ARG A 693 -0.14 -30.16 -10.85
C ARG A 693 0.42 -29.53 -12.12
N ALA A 694 1.41 -28.65 -11.99
CA ALA A 694 2.00 -27.93 -13.12
C ALA A 694 2.75 -28.85 -14.06
N SER A 695 3.57 -29.76 -13.53
CA SER A 695 4.34 -30.70 -14.34
C SER A 695 3.45 -31.72 -15.05
N LEU A 696 2.43 -32.25 -14.36
CA LEU A 696 1.43 -33.15 -14.94
C LEU A 696 0.61 -32.46 -16.04
N PHE A 697 0.16 -31.22 -15.81
CA PHE A 697 -0.59 -30.45 -16.80
C PHE A 697 0.24 -30.15 -18.05
N LEU A 698 1.47 -29.66 -17.88
CA LEU A 698 2.38 -29.35 -18.98
C LEU A 698 2.74 -30.60 -19.79
N SER A 699 2.91 -31.75 -19.14
CA SER A 699 3.11 -33.03 -19.83
C SER A 699 1.87 -33.44 -20.62
N LEU A 700 0.67 -33.21 -20.06
CA LEU A 700 -0.59 -33.63 -20.68
C LEU A 700 -0.90 -32.80 -21.94
N ILE A 701 -0.79 -31.47 -21.88
CA ILE A 701 -1.07 -30.59 -23.04
C ILE A 701 -0.03 -30.74 -24.16
N LYS A 702 1.19 -31.16 -23.84
CA LYS A 702 2.23 -31.46 -24.84
C LYS A 702 1.98 -32.79 -25.58
N GLN A 703 1.29 -33.73 -24.94
CA GLN A 703 1.02 -35.06 -25.49
C GLN A 703 -0.36 -35.17 -26.14
N ASP A 704 -1.32 -34.34 -25.72
CA ASP A 704 -2.71 -34.38 -26.17
C ASP A 704 -3.09 -33.09 -26.90
N SER A 705 -2.87 -33.06 -28.22
CA SER A 705 -3.19 -31.91 -29.07
C SER A 705 -4.69 -31.60 -29.14
N VAL A 706 -5.55 -32.60 -28.91
CA VAL A 706 -7.00 -32.43 -28.88
C VAL A 706 -7.42 -31.69 -27.61
N LEU A 707 -6.86 -32.08 -26.46
CA LEU A 707 -7.06 -31.36 -25.20
C LEU A 707 -6.53 -29.93 -25.28
N LEU A 708 -5.35 -29.74 -25.89
CA LEU A 708 -4.77 -28.41 -26.08
C LEU A 708 -5.70 -27.50 -26.89
N ASN A 709 -6.25 -27.99 -28.01
CA ASN A 709 -7.17 -27.22 -28.84
C ASN A 709 -8.52 -26.97 -28.12
N GLN A 710 -9.03 -27.92 -27.34
CA GLN A 710 -10.23 -27.72 -26.51
C GLN A 710 -10.02 -26.66 -25.41
N LEU A 711 -8.85 -26.61 -24.80
CA LEU A 711 -8.49 -25.58 -23.84
C LEU A 711 -8.33 -24.22 -24.53
N ARG A 712 -7.68 -24.17 -25.70
CA ARG A 712 -7.56 -22.95 -26.51
C ARG A 712 -8.94 -22.38 -26.89
N GLU A 713 -9.85 -23.17 -27.45
CA GLU A 713 -11.19 -22.70 -27.81
C GLU A 713 -11.98 -22.17 -26.61
N LYS A 714 -11.86 -22.84 -25.45
CA LYS A 714 -12.57 -22.43 -24.21
C LYS A 714 -11.91 -21.25 -23.48
N GLU A 715 -10.61 -21.06 -23.62
CA GLU A 715 -9.86 -19.92 -23.08
C GLU A 715 -10.04 -18.68 -23.96
N HIS A 716 -9.85 -18.79 -25.28
CA HIS A 716 -9.94 -17.68 -26.24
C HIS A 716 -11.36 -17.11 -26.35
N GLY A 717 -12.38 -17.88 -25.95
CA GLY A 717 -13.77 -17.41 -25.83
C GLY A 717 -14.07 -16.61 -24.56
N LYS A 718 -13.15 -16.52 -23.58
CA LYS A 718 -13.35 -15.75 -22.34
C LYS A 718 -12.45 -14.50 -22.32
N PRO A 719 -12.97 -13.33 -21.94
CA PRO A 719 -12.16 -12.14 -21.77
C PRO A 719 -11.20 -12.33 -20.58
N LYS A 720 -9.90 -12.05 -20.80
CA LYS A 720 -8.88 -12.00 -19.73
C LYS A 720 -9.29 -10.96 -18.67
N ALA A 721 -9.08 -11.28 -17.40
CA ALA A 721 -9.50 -10.42 -16.28
C ALA A 721 -8.79 -9.06 -16.30
N ILE A 722 -7.50 -9.04 -16.65
CA ILE A 722 -6.74 -7.84 -16.97
C ILE A 722 -6.16 -7.99 -18.36
N ARG A 723 -6.30 -6.96 -19.19
CA ARG A 723 -5.64 -6.86 -20.48
C ARG A 723 -4.98 -5.50 -20.64
N TRP A 724 -3.67 -5.52 -20.80
CA TRP A 724 -2.87 -4.34 -21.10
C TRP A 724 -2.84 -4.07 -22.60
N TYR A 725 -2.85 -2.80 -22.94
CA TYR A 725 -2.69 -2.25 -24.28
C TYR A 725 -1.62 -1.15 -24.21
N ASP A 726 -1.09 -0.74 -25.35
CA ASP A 726 -0.05 0.30 -25.40
C ASP A 726 -0.56 1.66 -24.88
N ASP A 727 -1.86 1.91 -24.98
CA ASP A 727 -2.54 3.15 -24.58
C ASP A 727 -3.34 3.05 -23.28
N GLY A 728 -3.43 1.87 -22.67
CA GLY A 728 -4.37 1.68 -21.56
C GLY A 728 -4.55 0.26 -21.05
N VAL A 729 -5.56 0.08 -20.20
CA VAL A 729 -5.88 -1.21 -19.59
C VAL A 729 -7.39 -1.47 -19.62
N GLN A 730 -7.75 -2.73 -19.89
CA GLN A 730 -9.11 -3.24 -19.76
C GLN A 730 -9.18 -4.24 -18.62
N LEU A 731 -10.15 -4.04 -17.74
CA LEU A 731 -10.45 -4.87 -16.60
C LEU A 731 -11.79 -5.53 -16.84
N THR A 732 -11.83 -6.86 -16.94
CA THR A 732 -13.07 -7.61 -17.14
C THR A 732 -13.33 -8.49 -15.94
N SER A 733 -14.28 -8.10 -15.09
CA SER A 733 -14.56 -8.81 -13.82
C SER A 733 -13.30 -9.06 -12.96
N PRO A 734 -12.42 -8.06 -12.74
CA PRO A 734 -11.15 -8.28 -12.04
C PRO A 734 -11.36 -8.60 -10.56
N SER A 735 -10.41 -9.27 -9.91
CA SER A 735 -10.39 -9.39 -8.45
C SER A 735 -9.82 -8.11 -7.78
N LEU A 736 -10.01 -7.96 -6.46
CA LEU A 736 -9.46 -6.81 -5.73
C LEU A 736 -7.92 -6.76 -5.77
N ILE A 737 -7.26 -7.92 -5.78
CA ILE A 737 -5.80 -8.01 -5.92
C ILE A 737 -5.36 -7.55 -7.31
N GLN A 738 -6.05 -8.02 -8.34
CA GLN A 738 -5.80 -7.62 -9.73
C GLN A 738 -5.95 -6.11 -9.91
N CYS A 739 -6.92 -5.49 -9.22
CA CYS A 739 -7.07 -4.04 -9.17
C CYS A 739 -5.86 -3.33 -8.54
N GLN A 740 -5.30 -3.85 -7.45
CA GLN A 740 -4.11 -3.29 -6.80
C GLN A 740 -2.85 -3.42 -7.69
N GLU A 741 -2.72 -4.55 -8.41
CA GLU A 741 -1.66 -4.75 -9.39
C GLU A 741 -1.76 -3.76 -10.55
N VAL A 742 -2.97 -3.52 -11.06
CA VAL A 742 -3.17 -2.54 -12.14
C VAL A 742 -2.75 -1.15 -11.67
N VAL A 743 -3.17 -0.75 -10.47
CA VAL A 743 -2.79 0.53 -9.87
C VAL A 743 -1.28 0.72 -9.78
N SER A 744 -0.51 -0.30 -9.40
CA SER A 744 0.95 -0.20 -9.27
C SER A 744 1.67 -0.17 -10.62
N LEU A 745 1.04 -0.68 -11.69
CA LEU A 745 1.62 -0.75 -13.04
C LEU A 745 1.16 0.39 -13.97
N LEU A 746 0.21 1.23 -13.53
CA LEU A 746 -0.20 2.40 -14.31
C LEU A 746 0.98 3.38 -14.46
N THR A 747 1.22 3.81 -15.71
CA THR A 747 2.26 4.78 -16.05
C THR A 747 1.65 5.92 -16.85
N TYR A 748 2.43 6.95 -17.17
CA TYR A 748 1.99 8.08 -18.00
C TYR A 748 1.52 7.68 -19.41
N LYS A 749 1.81 6.45 -19.87
CA LYS A 749 1.37 5.94 -21.19
C LYS A 749 -0.06 5.43 -21.18
N HIS A 750 -0.58 5.02 -20.02
CA HIS A 750 -1.91 4.43 -19.88
C HIS A 750 -2.96 5.52 -19.66
N THR A 751 -3.44 6.13 -20.75
CA THR A 751 -4.44 7.20 -20.69
C THR A 751 -5.88 6.67 -20.72
N ASN A 752 -6.07 5.39 -21.10
CA ASN A 752 -7.38 4.79 -21.33
C ASN A 752 -7.65 3.65 -20.36
N ILE A 753 -8.75 3.74 -19.60
CA ILE A 753 -9.13 2.71 -18.64
C ILE A 753 -10.55 2.21 -18.93
N ASN A 754 -10.70 0.91 -19.12
CA ASN A 754 -11.97 0.25 -19.41
C ASN A 754 -12.32 -0.77 -18.31
N ILE A 755 -13.47 -0.63 -17.67
CA ILE A 755 -14.00 -1.58 -16.69
C ILE A 755 -15.23 -2.26 -17.29
N ILE A 756 -15.26 -3.58 -17.33
CA ILE A 756 -16.29 -4.37 -18.01
C ILE A 756 -16.77 -5.48 -17.06
N LYS A 757 -18.10 -5.64 -16.92
CA LYS A 757 -18.73 -6.74 -16.15
C LYS A 757 -18.19 -6.89 -14.71
N SER A 758 -17.91 -5.78 -14.04
CA SER A 758 -17.32 -5.77 -12.69
C SER A 758 -18.38 -5.67 -11.59
N SER A 759 -17.97 -5.84 -10.33
CA SER A 759 -18.85 -5.55 -9.19
C SER A 759 -18.85 -4.03 -8.88
N PRO A 760 -19.93 -3.50 -8.29
CA PRO A 760 -19.97 -2.10 -7.84
C PRO A 760 -18.87 -1.80 -6.81
N ASP A 761 -18.57 -2.74 -5.90
CA ASP A 761 -17.52 -2.55 -4.87
C ASP A 761 -16.14 -2.38 -5.48
N ILE A 762 -15.84 -3.12 -6.54
CA ILE A 762 -14.58 -2.98 -7.27
C ILE A 762 -14.48 -1.59 -7.91
N VAL A 763 -15.58 -1.13 -8.54
CA VAL A 763 -15.62 0.21 -9.13
C VAL A 763 -15.44 1.28 -8.05
N LEU A 764 -16.13 1.15 -6.91
CA LEU A 764 -16.04 2.10 -5.80
C LEU A 764 -14.61 2.21 -5.26
N ASN A 765 -13.90 1.10 -5.14
CA ASN A 765 -12.50 1.06 -4.70
C ASN A 765 -11.51 1.62 -5.74
N LEU A 766 -11.76 1.39 -7.02
CA LEU A 766 -10.88 1.83 -8.10
C LEU A 766 -11.05 3.32 -8.44
N LEU A 767 -12.27 3.85 -8.34
CA LEU A 767 -12.61 5.22 -8.74
C LEU A 767 -11.65 6.28 -8.18
N PRO A 768 -11.36 6.34 -6.87
CA PRO A 768 -10.46 7.36 -6.31
C PRO A 768 -9.06 7.29 -6.91
N VAL A 769 -8.53 6.08 -7.07
CA VAL A 769 -7.16 5.88 -7.55
C VAL A 769 -7.04 6.22 -9.04
N LEU A 770 -8.00 5.77 -9.84
CA LEU A 770 -7.99 5.99 -11.29
C LEU A 770 -8.29 7.45 -11.64
N LEU A 771 -9.23 8.10 -10.96
CA LEU A 771 -9.64 9.47 -11.27
C LEU A 771 -8.83 10.54 -10.55
N GLN A 772 -8.01 10.21 -9.55
CA GLN A 772 -6.96 11.12 -9.06
C GLN A 772 -5.71 11.08 -9.93
N ASN A 773 -5.56 10.05 -10.77
CA ASN A 773 -4.46 9.98 -11.72
C ASN A 773 -4.68 11.01 -12.84
N GLU A 774 -3.90 12.09 -12.81
CA GLU A 774 -3.95 13.19 -13.78
C GLU A 774 -3.55 12.80 -15.22
N LYS A 775 -3.30 11.52 -15.51
CA LYS A 775 -2.94 11.02 -16.85
C LYS A 775 -4.09 10.29 -17.53
N VAL A 776 -5.12 9.88 -16.79
CA VAL A 776 -6.29 9.22 -17.38
C VAL A 776 -7.14 10.27 -18.11
N MET A 777 -7.34 10.04 -19.40
CA MET A 777 -8.12 10.91 -20.30
C MET A 777 -9.42 10.23 -20.74
N TYR A 778 -9.43 8.91 -20.89
CA TYR A 778 -10.59 8.12 -21.28
C TYR A 778 -10.96 7.12 -20.19
N PHE A 779 -12.20 7.17 -19.73
CA PHE A 779 -12.72 6.22 -18.74
C PHE A 779 -14.04 5.62 -19.19
N LYS A 780 -14.08 4.30 -19.31
CA LYS A 780 -15.28 3.55 -19.69
C LYS A 780 -15.65 2.53 -18.62
N ILE A 781 -16.93 2.51 -18.26
CA ILE A 781 -17.54 1.44 -17.48
C ILE A 781 -18.63 0.82 -18.36
N GLN A 782 -18.61 -0.51 -18.46
CA GLN A 782 -19.54 -1.28 -19.28
C GLN A 782 -20.11 -2.46 -18.50
N ASP A 783 -21.40 -2.74 -18.68
CA ASP A 783 -22.09 -3.92 -18.16
C ASP A 783 -21.89 -4.11 -16.64
N THR A 784 -21.79 -3.01 -15.89
CA THR A 784 -21.49 -2.99 -14.45
C THR A 784 -22.54 -2.13 -13.75
N GLN A 785 -23.32 -2.71 -12.85
CA GLN A 785 -24.37 -1.96 -12.15
C GLN A 785 -23.74 -0.97 -11.17
N LEU A 786 -23.96 0.33 -11.38
CA LEU A 786 -23.44 1.37 -10.49
C LEU A 786 -24.46 1.70 -9.41
N THR A 787 -24.08 1.51 -8.15
CA THR A 787 -24.88 1.94 -7.00
C THR A 787 -24.85 3.47 -6.86
N GLN A 788 -25.78 4.01 -6.07
CA GLN A 788 -25.78 5.45 -5.76
C GLN A 788 -24.45 5.91 -5.13
N ASP A 789 -23.78 5.06 -4.36
CA ASP A 789 -22.47 5.37 -3.78
C ASP A 789 -21.38 5.46 -4.84
N CYS A 790 -21.42 4.57 -5.85
CA CYS A 790 -20.51 4.65 -7.01
C CYS A 790 -20.73 5.96 -7.78
N VAL A 791 -21.98 6.34 -8.03
CA VAL A 791 -22.34 7.60 -8.72
C VAL A 791 -21.89 8.81 -7.89
N SER A 792 -22.11 8.80 -6.58
CA SER A 792 -21.73 9.91 -5.70
C SER A 792 -20.20 10.06 -5.61
N SER A 793 -19.47 8.95 -5.53
CA SER A 793 -18.01 8.92 -5.59
C SER A 793 -17.50 9.45 -6.93
N LEU A 794 -18.06 8.98 -8.05
CA LEU A 794 -17.75 9.48 -9.39
C LEU A 794 -17.98 11.01 -9.46
N CYS A 795 -19.12 11.51 -9.02
CA CYS A 795 -19.43 12.94 -8.98
C CYS A 795 -18.41 13.75 -8.16
N ASN A 796 -18.06 13.29 -6.96
CA ASN A 796 -17.07 13.96 -6.11
C ASN A 796 -15.68 14.03 -6.76
N LEU A 797 -15.27 12.94 -7.43
CA LEU A 797 -13.98 12.88 -8.11
C LEU A 797 -13.97 13.73 -9.38
N LEU A 798 -15.07 13.74 -10.15
CA LEU A 798 -15.22 14.58 -11.34
C LEU A 798 -15.20 16.07 -11.04
N ALA A 799 -15.68 16.50 -9.87
CA ALA A 799 -15.64 17.90 -9.47
C ALA A 799 -14.20 18.47 -9.45
N ASN A 800 -13.23 17.62 -9.08
CA ASN A 800 -11.84 18.03 -8.89
C ASN A 800 -10.90 17.52 -9.99
N ASN A 801 -11.30 16.51 -10.77
CA ASN A 801 -10.47 15.97 -11.85
C ASN A 801 -10.25 17.01 -12.96
N LYS A 802 -8.99 17.12 -13.43
CA LYS A 802 -8.55 18.06 -14.49
C LYS A 802 -7.92 17.39 -15.71
N SER A 803 -7.96 16.06 -15.80
CA SER A 803 -7.33 15.30 -16.88
C SER A 803 -8.32 14.57 -17.77
N LEU A 804 -9.46 14.18 -17.22
CA LEU A 804 -10.42 13.32 -17.88
C LEU A 804 -11.19 14.12 -18.93
N GLU A 805 -11.14 13.61 -20.17
CA GLU A 805 -11.78 14.21 -21.33
C GLU A 805 -13.02 13.42 -21.77
N GLU A 806 -13.08 12.12 -21.46
CA GLU A 806 -14.14 11.23 -21.95
C GLU A 806 -14.64 10.25 -20.88
N ILE A 807 -15.96 10.17 -20.74
CA ILE A 807 -16.64 9.20 -19.88
C ILE A 807 -17.69 8.45 -20.66
N HIS A 808 -17.61 7.12 -20.61
CA HIS A 808 -18.58 6.23 -21.23
C HIS A 808 -19.17 5.30 -20.16
N LEU A 809 -20.46 5.46 -19.87
CA LEU A 809 -21.22 4.61 -18.96
C LEU A 809 -22.21 3.79 -19.79
N THR A 810 -21.82 2.56 -20.14
CA THR A 810 -22.59 1.70 -21.05
C THR A 810 -23.28 0.59 -20.28
N ASN A 811 -24.62 0.53 -20.30
CA ASN A 811 -25.39 -0.50 -19.59
C ASN A 811 -24.97 -0.63 -18.11
N CYS A 812 -24.99 0.50 -17.40
CA CYS A 812 -24.52 0.62 -16.02
C CYS A 812 -25.66 0.81 -15.00
N SER A 813 -26.92 0.58 -15.41
CA SER A 813 -28.11 0.86 -14.62
C SER A 813 -28.24 2.32 -14.16
N ILE A 814 -27.76 3.28 -14.97
CA ILE A 814 -27.90 4.71 -14.69
C ILE A 814 -29.37 5.12 -14.81
N ASP A 815 -29.91 5.77 -13.77
CA ASP A 815 -31.27 6.31 -13.72
C ASP A 815 -31.30 7.85 -13.86
N ASP A 816 -32.50 8.42 -13.87
CA ASP A 816 -32.68 9.87 -14.02
C ASP A 816 -32.04 10.69 -12.89
N LYS A 817 -31.99 10.13 -11.67
CA LYS A 817 -31.36 10.80 -10.53
C LYS A 817 -29.84 10.84 -10.70
N ALA A 818 -29.23 9.74 -11.11
CA ALA A 818 -27.80 9.68 -11.39
C ALA A 818 -27.40 10.63 -12.53
N VAL A 819 -28.23 10.78 -13.58
CA VAL A 819 -28.02 11.79 -14.62
C VAL A 819 -28.08 13.21 -14.04
N ALA A 820 -29.06 13.50 -13.18
CA ALA A 820 -29.16 14.80 -12.50
C ALA A 820 -27.92 15.09 -11.63
N ASP A 821 -27.43 14.10 -10.88
CA ASP A 821 -26.24 14.23 -10.03
C ASP A 821 -24.99 14.51 -10.89
N VAL A 822 -24.74 13.72 -11.94
CA VAL A 822 -23.59 13.90 -12.85
C VAL A 822 -23.66 15.25 -13.57
N THR A 823 -24.82 15.60 -14.13
CA THR A 823 -25.00 16.89 -14.83
C THR A 823 -24.80 18.08 -13.87
N SER A 824 -25.20 17.97 -12.61
CA SER A 824 -25.03 19.05 -11.62
C SER A 824 -23.55 19.41 -11.42
N VAL A 825 -22.69 18.41 -11.28
CA VAL A 825 -21.23 18.58 -11.10
C VAL A 825 -20.59 19.12 -12.37
N LEU A 826 -20.94 18.56 -13.54
CA LEU A 826 -20.40 19.01 -14.83
C LEU A 826 -20.80 20.45 -15.17
N LYS A 827 -21.95 20.93 -14.69
CA LYS A 827 -22.38 22.33 -14.87
C LYS A 827 -21.57 23.32 -14.03
N THR A 828 -20.98 22.89 -12.92
CA THR A 828 -20.51 23.81 -11.86
C THR A 828 -19.02 23.69 -11.54
N HIS A 829 -18.42 22.50 -11.68
CA HIS A 829 -17.07 22.22 -11.17
C HIS A 829 -16.12 21.65 -12.24
N ASN A 830 -16.62 20.81 -13.17
CA ASN A 830 -15.80 20.19 -14.20
C ASN A 830 -15.82 20.99 -15.51
N ASN A 831 -14.62 21.25 -16.06
CA ASN A 831 -14.42 22.00 -17.29
C ASN A 831 -13.43 21.32 -18.25
N THR A 832 -13.21 20.01 -18.09
CA THR A 832 -12.25 19.24 -18.92
C THR A 832 -12.95 18.19 -19.75
N LEU A 833 -14.11 17.70 -19.29
CA LEU A 833 -14.86 16.67 -19.98
C LEU A 833 -15.42 17.20 -21.31
N LYS A 834 -15.06 16.52 -22.40
CA LYS A 834 -15.46 16.80 -23.79
C LYS A 834 -16.50 15.81 -24.29
N ARG A 835 -16.43 14.53 -23.88
CA ARG A 835 -17.38 13.50 -24.32
C ARG A 835 -18.04 12.80 -23.14
N LEU A 836 -19.37 12.70 -23.19
CA LEU A 836 -20.18 11.99 -22.20
C LEU A 836 -21.13 11.02 -22.92
N SER A 837 -21.10 9.75 -22.55
CA SER A 837 -22.00 8.73 -23.10
C SER A 837 -22.72 7.96 -22.01
N PHE A 838 -24.04 7.85 -22.16
CA PHE A 838 -24.94 7.03 -21.34
C PHE A 838 -25.54 5.86 -22.13
N LEU A 839 -24.77 5.28 -23.06
CA LEU A 839 -25.23 4.25 -23.99
C LEU A 839 -25.93 3.07 -23.27
N ASN A 840 -27.07 2.62 -23.80
CA ASN A 840 -27.80 1.45 -23.31
C ASN A 840 -28.17 1.51 -21.82
N ASN A 841 -28.53 2.69 -21.30
CA ASN A 841 -29.11 2.82 -19.96
C ASN A 841 -30.63 3.10 -20.06
N PRO A 842 -31.47 2.05 -20.04
CA PRO A 842 -32.91 2.21 -20.27
C PRO A 842 -33.67 2.89 -19.12
N LEU A 843 -33.06 3.01 -17.94
CA LEU A 843 -33.66 3.72 -16.78
C LEU A 843 -33.59 5.25 -16.93
N ILE A 844 -32.84 5.76 -17.90
CA ILE A 844 -32.85 7.18 -18.28
C ILE A 844 -34.10 7.45 -19.10
N SER A 845 -35.00 8.27 -18.57
CA SER A 845 -36.28 8.62 -19.17
C SER A 845 -36.35 10.11 -19.50
N SER A 846 -37.51 10.58 -19.96
CA SER A 846 -37.71 12.00 -20.28
C SER A 846 -37.54 12.93 -19.08
N PHE A 847 -37.51 12.44 -17.83
CA PHE A 847 -37.14 13.26 -16.67
C PHE A 847 -35.69 13.78 -16.75
N SER A 848 -34.78 13.02 -17.37
CA SER A 848 -33.41 13.46 -17.61
C SER A 848 -33.27 14.54 -18.69
N ALA A 849 -34.27 14.71 -19.56
CA ALA A 849 -34.17 15.64 -20.69
C ALA A 849 -33.94 17.09 -20.23
N GLN A 850 -34.57 17.49 -19.12
CA GLN A 850 -34.36 18.81 -18.52
C GLN A 850 -32.92 18.97 -18.00
N SER A 851 -32.41 17.99 -17.24
CA SER A 851 -31.05 18.04 -16.69
C SER A 851 -29.98 18.05 -17.79
N LEU A 852 -30.18 17.27 -18.86
CA LEU A 852 -29.30 17.26 -20.04
C LEU A 852 -29.36 18.59 -20.81
N SER A 853 -30.55 19.15 -20.97
CA SER A 853 -30.75 20.47 -21.61
C SER A 853 -30.04 21.58 -20.83
N GLU A 854 -30.13 21.57 -19.50
CA GLU A 854 -29.39 22.50 -18.65
C GLU A 854 -27.88 22.30 -18.72
N LEU A 855 -27.42 21.05 -18.84
CA LEU A 855 -26.00 20.74 -19.02
C LEU A 855 -25.49 21.36 -20.31
N ILE A 856 -26.17 21.13 -21.43
CA ILE A 856 -25.82 21.70 -22.74
C ILE A 856 -25.86 23.23 -22.70
N THR A 857 -26.80 23.81 -21.95
CA THR A 857 -26.90 25.28 -21.83
C THR A 857 -25.74 25.90 -21.06
N LYS A 858 -25.32 25.29 -19.96
CA LYS A 858 -24.36 25.90 -19.01
C LYS A 858 -22.91 25.45 -19.19
N ASN A 859 -22.69 24.21 -19.62
CA ASN A 859 -21.35 23.68 -19.81
C ASN A 859 -20.87 23.99 -21.24
N SER A 860 -19.66 24.55 -21.36
CA SER A 860 -19.05 24.94 -22.64
C SER A 860 -18.00 23.97 -23.16
N THR A 861 -17.71 22.89 -22.44
CA THR A 861 -16.59 21.98 -22.75
C THR A 861 -17.05 20.70 -23.40
N ILE A 862 -18.27 20.26 -23.11
CA ILE A 862 -18.87 19.06 -23.72
C ILE A 862 -19.18 19.33 -25.19
N THR A 863 -18.52 18.56 -26.05
CA THR A 863 -18.63 18.63 -27.51
C THR A 863 -19.36 17.42 -28.09
N GLU A 864 -19.36 16.28 -27.39
CA GLU A 864 -20.11 15.09 -27.82
C GLU A 864 -20.94 14.49 -26.67
N LEU A 865 -22.22 14.25 -26.94
CA LEU A 865 -23.16 13.61 -26.01
C LEU A 865 -23.84 12.42 -26.69
N SER A 866 -23.85 11.27 -26.03
CA SER A 866 -24.56 10.08 -26.51
C SER A 866 -25.58 9.61 -25.49
N ILE A 867 -26.85 9.57 -25.92
CA ILE A 867 -28.01 9.12 -25.14
C ILE A 867 -28.73 7.96 -25.84
N ARG A 868 -27.99 7.20 -26.65
CA ARG A 868 -28.47 6.00 -27.34
C ARG A 868 -28.87 4.89 -26.36
N GLY A 869 -29.88 4.12 -26.71
CA GLY A 869 -30.40 3.03 -25.88
C GLY A 869 -31.01 3.51 -24.55
N THR A 870 -31.53 4.74 -24.52
CA THR A 870 -32.29 5.29 -23.38
C THR A 870 -33.79 5.26 -23.66
N SER A 871 -34.59 5.50 -22.63
CA SER A 871 -36.05 5.58 -22.70
C SER A 871 -36.58 7.03 -22.78
N ILE A 872 -35.76 7.97 -23.25
CA ILE A 872 -36.18 9.35 -23.51
C ILE A 872 -37.21 9.35 -24.65
N SER A 873 -38.38 9.95 -24.41
CA SER A 873 -39.45 10.06 -25.39
C SER A 873 -39.13 11.09 -26.49
N SER A 874 -39.87 11.05 -27.59
CA SER A 874 -39.80 12.07 -28.65
C SER A 874 -39.91 13.49 -28.09
N ASP A 875 -40.82 13.76 -27.14
CA ASP A 875 -40.95 15.07 -26.50
C ASP A 875 -39.69 15.49 -25.73
N GLY A 876 -39.03 14.54 -25.04
CA GLY A 876 -37.78 14.79 -24.35
C GLY A 876 -36.63 15.10 -25.32
N ILE A 877 -36.58 14.42 -26.47
CA ILE A 877 -35.63 14.74 -27.54
C ILE A 877 -35.87 16.13 -28.12
N LEU A 878 -37.14 16.50 -28.39
CA LEU A 878 -37.50 17.83 -28.88
C LEU A 878 -37.07 18.94 -27.90
N LEU A 879 -37.15 18.69 -26.59
CA LEU A 879 -36.63 19.61 -25.57
C LEU A 879 -35.11 19.83 -25.72
N ILE A 880 -34.35 18.73 -25.90
CA ILE A 880 -32.90 18.81 -26.09
C ILE A 880 -32.55 19.53 -27.41
N LEU A 881 -33.29 19.27 -28.49
CA LEU A 881 -33.09 19.96 -29.78
C LEU A 881 -33.31 21.47 -29.68
N SER A 882 -34.29 21.91 -28.90
CA SER A 882 -34.57 23.35 -28.70
C SER A 882 -33.41 24.12 -28.09
N ILE A 883 -32.64 23.47 -27.20
CA ILE A 883 -31.42 24.05 -26.65
C ILE A 883 -30.26 23.91 -27.64
N LEU A 884 -30.20 22.81 -28.38
CA LEU A 884 -29.14 22.57 -29.36
C LEU A 884 -29.12 23.63 -30.46
N SER A 885 -30.28 24.15 -30.89
CA SER A 885 -30.38 25.26 -31.85
C SER A 885 -29.70 26.55 -31.37
N ILE A 886 -29.53 26.73 -30.06
CA ILE A 886 -28.96 27.93 -29.44
C ILE A 886 -27.51 27.69 -28.98
N ASN A 887 -27.18 26.46 -28.57
CA ASN A 887 -25.85 26.10 -28.12
C ASN A 887 -24.88 25.90 -29.31
N GLU A 888 -23.72 26.54 -29.27
CA GLU A 888 -22.69 26.41 -30.33
C GLU A 888 -21.57 25.41 -29.98
N ASN A 889 -21.51 24.89 -28.75
CA ASN A 889 -20.39 24.06 -28.27
C ASN A 889 -20.58 22.55 -28.57
N LEU A 890 -21.80 22.01 -28.48
CA LEU A 890 -22.06 20.58 -28.64
C LEU A 890 -22.02 20.18 -30.13
N VAL A 891 -20.91 19.67 -30.61
CA VAL A 891 -20.72 19.31 -32.02
C VAL A 891 -21.53 18.07 -32.43
N LYS A 892 -21.65 17.06 -31.56
CA LYS A 892 -22.34 15.79 -31.90
C LYS A 892 -23.29 15.32 -30.81
N LEU A 893 -24.51 14.98 -31.22
CA LEU A 893 -25.52 14.31 -30.41
C LEU A 893 -25.86 12.96 -31.06
N TYR A 894 -25.54 11.87 -30.38
CA TYR A 894 -25.82 10.52 -30.86
C TYR A 894 -27.17 10.04 -30.32
N LEU A 895 -28.05 9.65 -31.23
CA LEU A 895 -29.43 9.23 -30.96
C LEU A 895 -29.72 7.87 -31.58
N ASP A 896 -30.75 7.20 -31.06
CA ASP A 896 -31.27 5.97 -31.65
C ASP A 896 -31.97 6.27 -32.97
N MET A 897 -31.90 5.35 -33.94
CA MET A 897 -32.63 5.42 -35.21
C MET A 897 -34.13 5.71 -35.05
N LYS A 898 -34.75 5.27 -33.94
CA LYS A 898 -36.18 5.50 -33.65
C LYS A 898 -36.56 7.00 -33.53
N HIS A 899 -35.58 7.88 -33.30
CA HIS A 899 -35.82 9.32 -33.16
C HIS A 899 -35.61 10.11 -34.46
N GLN A 900 -35.20 9.45 -35.55
CA GLN A 900 -34.85 10.12 -36.81
C GLN A 900 -36.03 10.93 -37.35
N ASP A 901 -37.21 10.31 -37.48
CA ASP A 901 -38.41 10.96 -38.02
C ASP A 901 -38.81 12.19 -37.18
N THR A 902 -38.90 12.02 -35.86
CA THR A 902 -39.16 13.10 -34.90
C THR A 902 -38.18 14.27 -35.06
N CYS A 903 -36.90 13.99 -35.26
CA CYS A 903 -35.89 15.04 -35.44
C CYS A 903 -36.03 15.73 -36.79
N THR A 904 -36.31 14.99 -37.87
CA THR A 904 -36.48 15.58 -39.22
C THR A 904 -37.73 16.45 -39.34
N GLU A 905 -38.76 16.20 -38.53
CA GLU A 905 -39.97 17.02 -38.45
C GLU A 905 -39.80 18.26 -37.55
N TYR A 906 -38.65 18.41 -36.87
CA TYR A 906 -38.37 19.55 -36.01
C TYR A 906 -38.20 20.83 -36.84
N HIS A 907 -38.87 21.92 -36.44
CA HIS A 907 -38.92 23.18 -37.22
C HIS A 907 -37.54 23.80 -37.51
N ASP A 908 -36.56 23.60 -36.62
CA ASP A 908 -35.18 24.09 -36.77
C ASP A 908 -34.20 22.98 -37.15
N TYR A 909 -34.69 21.87 -37.71
CA TYR A 909 -33.85 20.72 -38.07
C TYR A 909 -32.65 21.10 -38.93
N ASP A 910 -32.82 22.00 -39.91
CA ASP A 910 -31.75 22.44 -40.80
C ASP A 910 -30.56 23.09 -40.07
N ILE A 911 -30.77 23.65 -38.87
CA ILE A 911 -29.73 24.26 -38.04
C ILE A 911 -28.92 23.19 -37.30
N VAL A 912 -29.56 22.09 -36.90
CA VAL A 912 -28.96 21.05 -36.05
C VAL A 912 -28.59 19.77 -36.78
N LYS A 913 -29.04 19.57 -38.04
CA LYS A 913 -28.92 18.31 -38.79
C LYS A 913 -27.50 17.74 -38.84
N ASP A 914 -26.49 18.59 -39.03
CA ASP A 914 -25.08 18.16 -39.16
C ASP A 914 -24.47 17.72 -37.82
N ARG A 915 -25.18 17.98 -36.71
CA ARG A 915 -24.79 17.62 -35.34
C ARG A 915 -25.49 16.35 -34.86
N LEU A 916 -26.53 15.88 -35.55
CA LEU A 916 -27.30 14.70 -35.17
C LEU A 916 -26.76 13.46 -35.86
N ILE A 917 -26.41 12.44 -35.05
CA ILE A 917 -25.90 11.17 -35.55
C ILE A 917 -26.85 10.06 -35.11
N PHE A 918 -27.48 9.39 -36.09
CA PHE A 918 -28.37 8.27 -35.86
C PHE A 918 -27.63 6.97 -36.14
N VAL A 919 -27.61 6.06 -35.16
CA VAL A 919 -26.92 4.76 -35.24
C VAL A 919 -27.80 3.67 -34.67
#